data_AF-A0A1W5CWJ7-F1
#
_entry.id   AF-A0A1W5CWJ7-F1
#
_cell.length_a   1.000
_cell.length_b   1.000
_cell.length_c   1.000
_cell.angle_alpha   90.00
_cell.angle_beta   90.00
_cell.angle_gamma   90.00
#
_symmetry.space_group_name_H-M   'P 1'
#
loop_
_entity.id
_entity.type
_entity.pdbx_description
1 polymer ?
#
loop_
_entity_poly.entity_id
_entity_poly.type
_entity_poly.pdbx_seq_one_letter_code
_entity_poly.pdbx_strand_id
1 'polypeptide(L)'
;MATASKVKLSTAECGEYHVPGITAESAAKASELLQENHDGHHIFFNKAGLHNHIAHHILTLYALGASATQIQRHYDTNKSYQRPPPPVDDGVLEDLHDPGKYRKYLANERYYLDYLVFYQGEIDKKGYEKVIQEYVLKGDERADDMLVRMYAGFLHPIIHLGFGVEFKQPAIIAEALAMAAAHDAWLAPYFHGAEKAAGTIGKPGMKSIVTLLDDIRADKKLSTAADWGDGNKIRDGILKRAPNEMIKHASQFTVEPAKLTEKTAEMTNAAVYFTGGAQHPPKQVKFDFYYMHCVNCSIFFSTFLKQAWISEHNKIRLLEWKVRLDLCMYASRRSPKPLLEEITNYHQQQPSSLDEVIKRVVEHDDDGHAAKLVRAIAHGGEVSKPYEERENFKIKNGMWLQLEHMAIDSVKDTGEAWVRSAGFEEAWENYEDRPRAQLTKTSSAVFSPQRLKQPSLQKRCLPYTTVFLSPKRAALGVTEIGSPIKKLRIEDGQEGCLDAQFDVKLDPASQDLQKNLAQSKRIELPYSLVEAGRATAPPKGDLSDLFKLFPTTFGADVFPPYLIIRVRDIPPKPWPLTIGGLPVQFSTDKWVGSFDRGQLGRGHKVLEDLDLQEGRDYNQAVLRRAVRVFQELKIKIRDIFCFGGFWQITIPDGTDIKLLPSRIASNPSFYRTISQVPEPNPAALRNKPPQGIEYDDILYTTAPNALLRPGIMLSSSVRTIIRNGESEEYFKTTTSGILVTNQKGELFITVTTHGFEDDGLVYHPNPHKGTVIGRVIENLPGTDISIARLSSGLRYVNETFGTYAAPDGVRMNGISPAYPPHLRVYDALSMNNPFSGSCEGVTMALGAIIAGEGDKGYVAHEWSFFENGDQPVDGSCGSPILDAEGKVVGLFRFKAADSSLCLSVSAMELREFGYDICSGEQSFT
;
A
#
# COMPACT_ATOMS: atom_id res chain seq x y z
N MET A 1 10.15 25.89 -31.55
CA MET A 1 11.37 25.37 -30.90
C MET A 1 11.05 25.14 -29.44
N ALA A 2 11.75 24.21 -28.79
CA ALA A 2 11.61 24.02 -27.35
C ALA A 2 12.20 25.24 -26.61
N THR A 3 11.61 25.61 -25.47
CA THR A 3 12.08 26.70 -24.60
C THR A 3 12.05 26.21 -23.15
N ALA A 4 12.35 27.08 -22.18
CA ALA A 4 12.30 26.71 -20.76
C ALA A 4 10.88 26.40 -20.26
N SER A 5 9.83 26.85 -20.96
CA SER A 5 8.42 26.60 -20.59
C SER A 5 7.63 25.87 -21.67
N LYS A 6 8.27 25.53 -22.79
CA LYS A 6 7.63 24.87 -23.93
C LYS A 6 8.34 23.61 -24.34
N VAL A 7 7.65 22.48 -24.25
CA VAL A 7 8.10 21.19 -24.78
C VAL A 7 7.81 21.12 -26.28
N LYS A 8 8.78 20.64 -27.05
CA LYS A 8 8.66 20.45 -28.50
C LYS A 8 9.65 19.38 -28.96
N LEU A 9 9.13 18.19 -29.24
CA LEU A 9 9.85 17.10 -29.88
C LEU A 9 9.71 17.18 -31.41
N SER A 10 10.72 16.68 -32.11
CA SER A 10 10.68 16.38 -33.53
C SER A 10 11.31 15.02 -33.80
N THR A 11 11.18 14.51 -35.03
CA THR A 11 11.79 13.24 -35.44
C THR A 11 13.33 13.28 -35.43
N ALA A 12 13.95 14.44 -35.22
CA ALA A 12 15.40 14.58 -35.08
C ALA A 12 15.91 14.25 -33.67
N GLU A 13 15.07 14.42 -32.63
CA GLU A 13 15.44 14.13 -31.24
C GLU A 13 14.91 12.75 -30.82
N CYS A 14 15.51 11.67 -31.32
CA CYS A 14 15.05 10.29 -31.08
C CYS A 14 15.57 9.65 -29.78
N GLY A 15 16.60 10.23 -29.17
CA GLY A 15 17.25 9.70 -27.97
C GLY A 15 18.47 8.80 -28.26
N GLU A 16 19.23 8.49 -27.22
CA GLU A 16 20.49 7.74 -27.26
C GLU A 16 20.30 6.33 -27.82
N TYR A 17 19.36 5.57 -27.24
CA TYR A 17 18.83 4.35 -27.84
C TYR A 17 17.40 4.59 -28.30
N HIS A 18 17.13 4.24 -29.56
CA HIS A 18 15.83 4.40 -30.19
C HIS A 18 15.63 3.40 -31.31
N VAL A 19 14.37 3.07 -31.59
CA VAL A 19 14.00 2.25 -32.75
C VAL A 19 13.84 3.13 -34.00
N PRO A 20 14.04 2.59 -35.21
CA PRO A 20 13.71 3.31 -36.43
C PRO A 20 12.20 3.55 -36.55
N GLY A 21 11.80 4.50 -37.40
CA GLY A 21 10.39 4.70 -37.77
C GLY A 21 9.58 5.61 -36.83
N ILE A 22 10.24 6.41 -35.99
CA ILE A 22 9.57 7.46 -35.20
C ILE A 22 8.85 8.45 -36.12
N THR A 23 7.59 8.74 -35.81
CA THR A 23 6.71 9.55 -36.67
C THR A 23 6.56 10.98 -36.15
N ALA A 24 6.26 11.92 -37.07
CA ALA A 24 5.93 13.30 -36.70
C ALA A 24 4.66 13.39 -35.86
N GLU A 25 3.72 12.45 -36.04
CA GLU A 25 2.49 12.36 -35.27
C GLU A 25 2.76 11.99 -33.81
N SER A 26 3.58 10.95 -33.57
CA SER A 26 4.01 10.57 -32.22
C SER A 26 4.80 11.70 -31.55
N ALA A 27 5.67 12.40 -32.29
CA ALA A 27 6.41 13.55 -31.76
C ALA A 27 5.48 14.70 -31.34
N ALA A 28 4.46 15.01 -32.16
CA ALA A 28 3.47 16.03 -31.86
C ALA A 28 2.65 15.68 -30.61
N LYS A 29 2.16 14.43 -30.53
CA LYS A 29 1.38 13.95 -29.39
C LYS A 29 2.20 13.89 -28.10
N ALA A 30 3.44 13.40 -28.16
CA ALA A 30 4.34 13.44 -27.01
C ALA A 30 4.60 14.88 -26.55
N SER A 31 4.79 15.83 -27.47
CA SER A 31 4.98 17.25 -27.13
C SER A 31 3.77 17.83 -26.41
N GLU A 32 2.56 17.55 -26.90
CA GLU A 32 1.29 17.99 -26.31
C GLU A 32 1.15 17.48 -24.86
N LEU A 33 1.31 16.19 -24.64
CA LEU A 33 1.06 15.57 -23.34
C LEU A 33 2.16 15.85 -22.31
N LEU A 34 3.41 15.98 -22.76
CA LEU A 34 4.49 16.48 -21.91
C LEU A 34 4.24 17.93 -21.49
N GLN A 35 3.69 18.77 -22.38
CA GLN A 35 3.28 20.13 -22.02
C GLN A 35 2.13 20.13 -21.01
N GLU A 36 1.10 19.30 -21.20
CA GLU A 36 0.01 19.17 -20.24
C GLU A 36 0.52 18.72 -18.86
N ASN A 37 1.47 17.78 -18.83
CA ASN A 37 2.14 17.38 -17.60
C ASN A 37 2.90 18.53 -16.94
N HIS A 38 3.72 19.25 -17.72
CA HIS A 38 4.51 20.40 -17.27
C HIS A 38 3.64 21.49 -16.64
N ASP A 39 2.52 21.81 -17.27
CA ASP A 39 1.63 22.89 -16.84
C ASP A 39 0.71 22.49 -15.68
N GLY A 40 0.28 21.21 -15.65
CA GLY A 40 -0.82 20.77 -14.80
C GLY A 40 -0.42 20.01 -13.55
N HIS A 41 0.80 19.46 -13.47
CA HIS A 41 1.15 18.48 -12.44
C HIS A 41 2.40 18.85 -11.66
N HIS A 42 2.38 18.50 -10.38
CA HIS A 42 3.55 18.57 -9.52
C HIS A 42 4.55 17.47 -9.89
N ILE A 43 5.84 17.71 -9.68
CA ILE A 43 6.90 16.70 -9.85
C ILE A 43 6.82 15.51 -8.88
N PHE A 44 5.97 15.61 -7.85
CA PHE A 44 5.68 14.54 -6.89
C PHE A 44 4.18 14.30 -6.91
N PHE A 45 3.73 13.05 -7.04
CA PHE A 45 2.29 12.77 -7.11
C PHE A 45 1.63 12.66 -5.74
N ASN A 46 2.40 12.47 -4.66
CA ASN A 46 1.89 12.40 -3.30
C ASN A 46 2.74 13.17 -2.29
N LYS A 47 2.26 13.28 -1.04
CA LYS A 47 2.97 13.97 0.06
C LYS A 47 4.09 13.14 0.71
N ALA A 48 4.25 11.88 0.29
CA ALA A 48 5.40 11.04 0.68
C ALA A 48 6.64 11.30 -0.20
N GLY A 49 6.54 12.20 -1.19
CA GLY A 49 7.66 12.58 -2.07
C GLY A 49 7.91 11.59 -3.21
N LEU A 50 6.93 10.76 -3.58
CA LEU A 50 7.03 9.87 -4.74
C LEU A 50 6.88 10.66 -6.05
N HIS A 51 7.74 10.35 -7.03
CA HIS A 51 7.96 11.17 -8.21
C HIS A 51 6.93 10.94 -9.31
N ASN A 52 6.58 12.01 -10.03
CA ASN A 52 5.80 11.93 -11.26
C ASN A 52 6.67 11.38 -12.40
N HIS A 53 6.31 10.22 -12.93
CA HIS A 53 7.06 9.52 -13.99
C HIS A 53 6.58 9.80 -15.42
N ILE A 54 5.54 10.62 -15.62
CA ILE A 54 4.93 10.84 -16.94
C ILE A 54 5.96 11.27 -17.98
N ALA A 55 6.82 12.24 -17.63
CA ALA A 55 7.86 12.73 -18.55
C ALA A 55 8.83 11.62 -18.95
N HIS A 56 9.25 10.80 -17.98
CA HIS A 56 10.15 9.67 -18.21
C HIS A 56 9.49 8.62 -19.10
N HIS A 57 8.21 8.33 -18.86
CA HIS A 57 7.48 7.29 -19.56
C HIS A 57 7.23 7.70 -21.02
N ILE A 58 6.69 8.90 -21.26
CA ILE A 58 6.38 9.39 -22.62
C ILE A 58 7.64 9.47 -23.48
N LEU A 59 8.74 10.02 -22.97
CA LEU A 59 9.98 10.13 -23.74
C LEU A 59 10.59 8.75 -24.07
N THR A 60 10.46 7.80 -23.15
CA THR A 60 10.88 6.41 -23.37
C THR A 60 10.02 5.74 -24.45
N LEU A 61 8.69 5.83 -24.33
CA LEU A 61 7.76 5.27 -25.32
C LEU A 61 7.99 5.87 -26.71
N TYR A 62 8.22 7.18 -26.77
CA TYR A 62 8.54 7.89 -28.00
C TYR A 62 9.82 7.34 -28.67
N ALA A 63 10.91 7.16 -27.91
CA ALA A 63 12.14 6.53 -28.42
C ALA A 63 11.95 5.07 -28.81
N LEU A 64 11.04 4.35 -28.17
CA LEU A 64 10.67 2.97 -28.50
C LEU A 64 9.61 2.86 -29.61
N GLY A 65 9.28 3.96 -30.29
CA GLY A 65 8.44 3.95 -31.49
C GLY A 65 6.94 3.81 -31.23
N ALA A 66 6.48 4.15 -30.02
CA ALA A 66 5.06 4.15 -29.70
C ALA A 66 4.27 5.11 -30.62
N SER A 67 3.09 4.67 -31.04
CA SER A 67 2.11 5.49 -31.77
C SER A 67 1.52 6.58 -30.87
N ALA A 68 0.95 7.63 -31.48
CA ALA A 68 0.25 8.68 -30.76
C ALA A 68 -0.86 8.14 -29.82
N THR A 69 -1.59 7.10 -30.25
CA THR A 69 -2.64 6.46 -29.44
C THR A 69 -2.07 5.75 -28.22
N GLN A 70 -0.95 5.03 -28.35
CA GLN A 70 -0.29 4.38 -27.22
C GLN A 70 0.25 5.42 -26.23
N ILE A 71 0.89 6.49 -26.73
CA ILE A 71 1.39 7.58 -25.88
C ILE A 71 0.23 8.24 -25.10
N GLN A 72 -0.90 8.49 -25.76
CA GLN A 72 -2.10 9.01 -25.11
C GLN A 72 -2.63 8.07 -24.02
N ARG A 73 -2.75 6.77 -24.32
CA ARG A 73 -3.22 5.76 -23.38
C ARG A 73 -2.38 5.76 -22.10
N HIS A 74 -1.06 5.75 -22.24
CA HIS A 74 -0.13 5.74 -21.11
C HIS A 74 -0.18 7.03 -20.29
N TYR A 75 -0.35 8.18 -20.93
CA TYR A 75 -0.58 9.44 -20.23
C TYR A 75 -1.90 9.42 -19.44
N ASP A 76 -2.98 8.94 -20.05
CA ASP A 76 -4.30 8.89 -19.41
C ASP A 76 -4.34 7.98 -18.19
N THR A 77 -3.62 6.85 -18.21
CA THR A 77 -3.42 5.98 -17.06
C THR A 77 -2.66 6.70 -15.94
N ASN A 78 -1.52 7.31 -16.29
CA ASN A 78 -0.59 7.86 -15.30
C ASN A 78 -0.99 9.24 -14.75
N LYS A 79 -1.82 10.01 -15.46
CA LYS A 79 -2.30 11.33 -14.99
C LYS A 79 -3.31 11.24 -13.84
N SER A 80 -3.99 10.09 -13.70
CA SER A 80 -5.14 9.91 -12.80
C SER A 80 -4.86 10.12 -11.31
N TYR A 81 -3.62 9.90 -10.88
CA TYR A 81 -3.17 10.03 -9.49
C TYR A 81 -2.18 11.19 -9.26
N GLN A 82 -1.95 12.03 -10.27
CA GLN A 82 -1.09 13.19 -10.15
C GLN A 82 -1.76 14.28 -9.33
N ARG A 83 -0.96 15.06 -8.60
CA ARG A 83 -1.45 16.22 -7.84
C ARG A 83 -1.11 17.53 -8.56
N PRO A 84 -1.92 18.59 -8.40
CA PRO A 84 -1.59 19.90 -8.93
C PRO A 84 -0.39 20.53 -8.20
N PRO A 85 0.38 21.40 -8.87
CA PRO A 85 1.44 22.17 -8.22
C PRO A 85 0.85 23.25 -7.27
N PRO A 86 1.58 23.66 -6.21
CA PRO A 86 1.20 24.80 -5.38
C PRO A 86 1.29 26.12 -6.17
N PRO A 87 0.62 27.22 -5.76
CA PRO A 87 0.81 28.53 -6.38
C PRO A 87 2.23 29.07 -6.15
N VAL A 88 2.70 29.92 -7.06
CA VAL A 88 3.97 30.67 -6.94
C VAL A 88 3.84 31.76 -5.88
N ASP A 89 4.90 31.98 -5.12
CA ASP A 89 5.09 33.10 -4.18
C ASP A 89 6.16 34.06 -4.73
N ASP A 90 5.73 35.25 -5.16
CA ASP A 90 6.61 36.26 -5.75
C ASP A 90 7.78 36.65 -4.82
N GLY A 91 7.56 36.66 -3.50
CA GLY A 91 8.61 37.00 -2.53
C GLY A 91 9.67 35.89 -2.41
N VAL A 92 9.28 34.63 -2.56
CA VAL A 92 10.22 33.51 -2.63
C VAL A 92 11.02 33.58 -3.93
N LEU A 93 10.37 33.87 -5.05
CA LEU A 93 11.02 33.98 -6.36
C LEU A 93 12.10 35.08 -6.39
N GLU A 94 11.81 36.25 -5.81
CA GLU A 94 12.79 37.32 -5.63
C GLU A 94 13.99 36.87 -4.79
N ASP A 95 13.74 36.17 -3.68
CA ASP A 95 14.79 35.65 -2.82
C ASP A 95 15.66 34.56 -3.50
N LEU A 96 15.09 33.75 -4.40
CA LEU A 96 15.86 32.73 -5.14
C LEU A 96 16.92 33.33 -6.07
N HIS A 97 16.72 34.57 -6.54
CA HIS A 97 17.72 35.31 -7.31
C HIS A 97 18.88 35.84 -6.46
N ASP A 98 18.76 35.84 -5.13
CA ASP A 98 19.84 36.20 -4.20
C ASP A 98 20.61 34.93 -3.77
N PRO A 99 21.88 34.75 -4.17
CA PRO A 99 22.68 33.58 -3.77
C PRO A 99 22.79 33.38 -2.25
N GLY A 100 22.71 34.46 -1.45
CA GLY A 100 22.77 34.40 0.01
C GLY A 100 21.48 33.87 0.64
N LYS A 101 20.35 33.95 -0.07
CA LYS A 101 19.03 33.49 0.38
C LYS A 101 18.59 32.19 -0.28
N TYR A 102 19.10 31.87 -1.48
CA TYR A 102 18.80 30.66 -2.24
C TYR A 102 18.78 29.38 -1.37
N ARG A 103 19.82 29.18 -0.55
CA ARG A 103 19.98 27.99 0.31
C ARG A 103 18.86 27.82 1.35
N LYS A 104 18.23 28.91 1.79
CA LYS A 104 17.16 28.92 2.80
C LYS A 104 15.94 28.10 2.35
N TYR A 105 15.69 28.04 1.04
CA TYR A 105 14.48 27.46 0.50
C TYR A 105 14.61 25.96 0.26
N LEU A 106 15.82 25.49 -0.12
CA LEU A 106 16.12 24.12 -0.55
C LEU A 106 15.63 23.03 0.42
N ALA A 107 15.48 21.80 -0.10
CA ALA A 107 14.96 20.62 0.61
C ALA A 107 13.49 20.74 1.06
N ASN A 108 12.69 21.52 0.34
CA ASN A 108 11.28 21.68 0.67
C ASN A 108 10.42 21.65 -0.60
N GLU A 109 9.62 20.59 -0.74
CA GLU A 109 8.76 20.37 -1.91
C GLU A 109 7.68 21.45 -2.09
N ARG A 110 7.34 22.22 -1.05
CA ARG A 110 6.33 23.28 -1.17
C ARG A 110 6.73 24.37 -2.16
N TYR A 111 8.05 24.53 -2.37
CA TYR A 111 8.62 25.54 -3.25
C TYR A 111 8.94 25.01 -4.65
N TYR A 112 8.46 23.81 -5.00
CA TYR A 112 8.73 23.20 -6.29
C TYR A 112 8.40 24.14 -7.46
N LEU A 113 7.21 24.75 -7.46
CA LEU A 113 6.81 25.62 -8.57
C LEU A 113 7.64 26.91 -8.59
N ASP A 114 8.02 27.45 -7.43
CA ASP A 114 8.93 28.61 -7.34
C ASP A 114 10.30 28.29 -7.94
N TYR A 115 10.87 27.11 -7.64
CA TYR A 115 12.12 26.65 -8.25
C TYR A 115 11.97 26.48 -9.75
N LEU A 116 10.85 25.91 -10.21
CA LEU A 116 10.60 25.70 -11.64
C LEU A 116 10.62 27.04 -12.36
N VAL A 117 9.82 28.00 -11.92
CA VAL A 117 9.74 29.34 -12.53
C VAL A 117 11.10 30.06 -12.47
N PHE A 118 11.82 29.94 -11.36
CA PHE A 118 13.18 30.47 -11.23
C PHE A 118 14.13 29.90 -12.29
N TYR A 119 14.22 28.57 -12.40
CA TYR A 119 15.10 27.92 -13.36
C TYR A 119 14.68 28.15 -14.81
N GLN A 120 13.38 28.29 -15.07
CA GLN A 120 12.88 28.69 -16.38
C GLN A 120 13.44 30.06 -16.78
N GLY A 121 13.35 31.04 -15.87
CA GLY A 121 13.89 32.37 -16.08
C GLY A 121 15.41 32.38 -16.25
N GLU A 122 16.15 31.55 -15.52
CA GLU A 122 17.61 31.43 -15.68
C GLU A 122 17.98 30.80 -17.04
N ILE A 123 17.23 29.78 -17.48
CA ILE A 123 17.45 29.10 -18.77
C ILE A 123 17.12 30.04 -19.94
N ASP A 124 16.02 30.78 -19.87
CA ASP A 124 15.65 31.74 -20.92
C ASP A 124 16.69 32.86 -21.08
N LYS A 125 17.36 33.26 -19.99
CA LYS A 125 18.43 34.27 -20.02
C LYS A 125 19.77 33.75 -20.55
N LYS A 126 20.16 32.53 -20.15
CA LYS A 126 21.55 32.05 -20.27
C LYS A 126 21.71 30.85 -21.22
N GLY A 127 20.63 30.13 -21.51
CA GLY A 127 20.66 28.79 -22.11
C GLY A 127 20.86 27.70 -21.05
N TYR A 128 20.28 26.52 -21.27
CA TYR A 128 20.30 25.44 -20.27
C TYR A 128 21.71 24.91 -20.00
N GLU A 129 22.61 24.94 -21.00
CA GLU A 129 24.00 24.48 -20.82
C GLU A 129 24.71 25.31 -19.76
N LYS A 130 24.59 26.64 -19.83
CA LYS A 130 25.22 27.55 -18.86
C LYS A 130 24.59 27.44 -17.48
N VAL A 131 23.28 27.22 -17.40
CA VAL A 131 22.58 27.03 -16.13
C VAL A 131 23.05 25.74 -15.45
N ILE A 132 23.14 24.62 -16.18
CA ILE A 132 23.67 23.37 -15.60
C ILE A 132 25.14 23.55 -15.19
N GLN A 133 25.96 24.20 -16.03
CA GLN A 133 27.34 24.54 -15.67
C GLN A 133 27.41 25.35 -14.37
N GLU A 134 26.59 26.37 -14.23
CA GLU A 134 26.62 27.29 -13.09
C GLU A 134 26.06 26.68 -11.81
N TYR A 135 24.95 25.96 -11.88
CA TYR A 135 24.20 25.49 -10.71
C TYR A 135 24.52 24.05 -10.33
N VAL A 136 25.19 23.26 -11.17
CA VAL A 136 25.46 21.83 -10.90
C VAL A 136 26.93 21.47 -11.08
N LEU A 137 27.62 22.08 -12.06
CA LEU A 137 28.96 21.60 -12.48
C LEU A 137 30.10 22.59 -12.21
N LYS A 138 29.83 23.72 -11.55
CA LYS A 138 30.80 24.80 -11.34
C LYS A 138 31.89 24.44 -10.32
N GLY A 139 31.60 23.56 -9.38
CA GLY A 139 32.51 23.15 -8.31
C GLY A 139 32.63 24.17 -7.17
N ASP A 140 31.66 25.09 -7.03
CA ASP A 140 31.51 25.93 -5.84
C ASP A 140 30.47 25.33 -4.86
N GLU A 141 30.31 25.92 -3.68
CA GLU A 141 29.44 25.38 -2.62
C GLU A 141 28.00 25.14 -3.12
N ARG A 142 27.46 26.05 -3.93
CA ARG A 142 26.10 25.93 -4.48
C ARG A 142 26.01 24.80 -5.50
N ALA A 143 26.96 24.76 -6.44
CA ALA A 143 26.98 23.73 -7.47
C ALA A 143 27.16 22.34 -6.87
N ASP A 144 28.02 22.20 -5.87
CA ASP A 144 28.26 20.93 -5.20
C ASP A 144 27.05 20.47 -4.37
N ASP A 145 26.34 21.38 -3.70
CA ASP A 145 25.10 21.06 -2.97
C ASP A 145 24.00 20.58 -3.93
N MET A 146 23.81 21.25 -5.07
CA MET A 146 22.87 20.82 -6.11
C MET A 146 23.31 19.52 -6.79
N LEU A 147 24.61 19.31 -7.00
CA LEU A 147 25.13 18.05 -7.55
C LEU A 147 24.81 16.87 -6.62
N VAL A 148 24.93 17.03 -5.31
CA VAL A 148 24.50 15.99 -4.35
C VAL A 148 23.02 15.67 -4.53
N ARG A 149 22.17 16.71 -4.65
CA ARG A 149 20.72 16.54 -4.83
C ARG A 149 20.34 15.90 -6.16
N MET A 150 21.19 15.99 -7.18
CA MET A 150 20.96 15.27 -8.44
C MET A 150 20.90 13.75 -8.25
N TYR A 151 21.58 13.23 -7.23
CA TYR A 151 21.62 11.80 -6.88
C TYR A 151 20.60 11.41 -5.79
N ALA A 152 19.79 12.36 -5.30
CA ALA A 152 18.76 12.10 -4.28
C ALA A 152 17.54 11.37 -4.86
N GLY A 153 16.62 10.97 -3.97
CA GLY A 153 15.35 10.34 -4.35
C GLY A 153 15.51 9.11 -5.26
N PHE A 154 16.54 8.28 -5.05
CA PHE A 154 16.88 7.15 -5.93
C PHE A 154 17.14 7.57 -7.40
N LEU A 155 18.00 8.57 -7.62
CA LEU A 155 18.46 9.04 -8.93
C LEU A 155 17.41 9.80 -9.79
N HIS A 156 16.21 10.05 -9.29
CA HIS A 156 15.16 10.68 -10.10
C HIS A 156 15.56 12.05 -10.69
N PRO A 157 16.22 12.97 -9.97
CA PRO A 157 16.59 14.26 -10.56
C PRO A 157 17.60 14.13 -11.70
N ILE A 158 18.65 13.31 -11.56
CA ILE A 158 19.61 13.08 -12.65
C ILE A 158 19.03 12.27 -13.81
N ILE A 159 18.11 11.32 -13.55
CA ILE A 159 17.35 10.63 -14.60
C ILE A 159 16.52 11.65 -15.39
N HIS A 160 15.81 12.53 -14.69
CA HIS A 160 14.98 13.57 -15.30
C HIS A 160 15.83 14.58 -16.09
N LEU A 161 16.99 14.98 -15.55
CA LEU A 161 17.97 15.80 -16.27
C LEU A 161 18.49 15.10 -17.53
N GLY A 162 18.77 13.81 -17.42
CA GLY A 162 19.21 12.95 -18.51
C GLY A 162 18.24 12.97 -19.68
N PHE A 163 16.94 12.75 -19.42
CA PHE A 163 15.88 12.89 -20.41
C PHE A 163 15.84 14.30 -21.04
N GLY A 164 15.90 15.34 -20.21
CA GLY A 164 15.90 16.73 -20.71
C GLY A 164 17.07 17.03 -21.66
N VAL A 165 18.28 16.56 -21.33
CA VAL A 165 19.47 16.74 -22.18
C VAL A 165 19.43 15.85 -23.42
N GLU A 166 19.03 14.59 -23.27
CA GLU A 166 18.92 13.60 -24.34
C GLU A 166 18.00 14.08 -25.47
N PHE A 167 16.82 14.59 -25.09
CA PHE A 167 15.81 15.07 -26.03
C PHE A 167 15.87 16.58 -26.27
N LYS A 168 16.86 17.28 -25.71
CA LYS A 168 17.05 18.74 -25.83
C LYS A 168 15.79 19.54 -25.47
N GLN A 169 15.17 19.21 -24.33
CA GLN A 169 13.94 19.83 -23.84
C GLN A 169 14.26 20.72 -22.61
N PRO A 170 14.43 22.04 -22.78
CA PRO A 170 14.83 22.92 -21.68
C PRO A 170 13.79 23.00 -20.54
N ALA A 171 12.51 22.81 -20.84
CA ALA A 171 11.46 22.73 -19.83
C ALA A 171 11.64 21.54 -18.88
N ILE A 172 11.98 20.37 -19.42
CA ILE A 172 12.27 19.16 -18.63
C ILE A 172 13.58 19.33 -17.85
N ILE A 173 14.56 20.07 -18.39
CA ILE A 173 15.77 20.44 -17.64
C ILE A 173 15.43 21.35 -16.45
N ALA A 174 14.53 22.32 -16.63
CA ALA A 174 14.05 23.17 -15.53
C ALA A 174 13.34 22.35 -14.45
N GLU A 175 12.49 21.39 -14.85
CA GLU A 175 11.86 20.43 -13.94
C GLU A 175 12.89 19.61 -13.15
N ALA A 176 13.96 19.13 -13.80
CA ALA A 176 15.01 18.37 -13.13
C ALA A 176 15.73 19.19 -12.05
N LEU A 177 16.08 20.44 -12.35
CA LEU A 177 16.75 21.35 -11.43
C LEU A 177 15.82 21.70 -10.25
N ALA A 178 14.54 21.96 -10.52
CA ALA A 178 13.54 22.18 -9.49
C ALA A 178 13.31 20.95 -8.60
N MET A 179 13.28 19.75 -9.20
CA MET A 179 13.19 18.49 -8.47
C MET A 179 14.39 18.31 -7.54
N ALA A 180 15.61 18.56 -8.03
CA ALA A 180 16.83 18.49 -7.22
C ALA A 180 16.76 19.49 -6.05
N ALA A 181 16.37 20.74 -6.29
CA ALA A 181 16.24 21.76 -5.24
C ALA A 181 15.23 21.37 -4.15
N ALA A 182 14.17 20.63 -4.50
CA ALA A 182 13.16 20.14 -3.57
C ALA A 182 13.62 18.93 -2.72
N HIS A 183 14.59 18.13 -3.19
CA HIS A 183 15.16 17.00 -2.44
C HIS A 183 16.13 17.46 -1.37
N ASP A 184 16.32 16.65 -0.33
CA ASP A 184 17.36 16.85 0.68
C ASP A 184 18.76 16.41 0.20
N ALA A 185 19.80 16.78 0.96
CA ALA A 185 21.21 16.57 0.59
C ALA A 185 21.95 15.63 1.57
N TRP A 186 21.27 14.67 2.21
CA TRP A 186 21.90 13.77 3.20
C TRP A 186 22.97 12.84 2.62
N LEU A 187 23.09 12.73 1.30
CA LEU A 187 24.18 12.03 0.62
C LEU A 187 25.51 12.81 0.61
N ALA A 188 25.51 14.10 0.97
CA ALA A 188 26.70 14.95 0.87
C ALA A 188 27.92 14.40 1.64
N PRO A 189 27.81 13.95 2.91
CA PRO A 189 28.95 13.39 3.63
C PRO A 189 29.55 12.16 2.95
N TYR A 190 28.70 11.35 2.30
CA TYR A 190 29.14 10.16 1.57
C TYR A 190 29.91 10.52 0.30
N PHE A 191 29.35 11.37 -0.58
CA PHE A 191 30.00 11.74 -1.83
C PHE A 191 31.31 12.49 -1.61
N HIS A 192 31.30 13.54 -0.78
CA HIS A 192 32.51 14.30 -0.48
C HIS A 192 33.53 13.46 0.29
N GLY A 193 33.07 12.59 1.20
CA GLY A 193 33.94 11.67 1.93
C GLY A 193 34.66 10.67 1.02
N ALA A 194 33.94 10.05 0.09
CA ALA A 194 34.50 9.13 -0.90
C ALA A 194 35.44 9.83 -1.89
N GLU A 195 35.07 11.03 -2.37
CA GLU A 195 35.91 11.85 -3.26
C GLU A 195 37.23 12.23 -2.57
N LYS A 196 37.14 12.70 -1.31
CA LYS A 196 38.31 13.05 -0.50
C LYS A 196 39.17 11.82 -0.21
N ALA A 197 38.58 10.66 0.09
CA ALA A 197 39.32 9.43 0.35
C ALA A 197 40.02 8.88 -0.90
N ALA A 198 39.48 9.12 -2.11
CA ALA A 198 40.16 8.83 -3.37
C ALA A 198 41.33 9.82 -3.63
N GLY A 199 41.31 10.98 -2.95
CA GLY A 199 42.35 12.01 -2.96
C GLY A 199 42.31 12.96 -4.17
N THR A 200 41.47 12.71 -5.17
CA THR A 200 40.91 13.64 -6.18
C THR A 200 40.19 12.81 -7.25
N ILE A 201 39.28 13.43 -8.01
CA ILE A 201 38.65 12.88 -9.23
C ILE A 201 39.71 12.63 -10.31
N GLY A 202 39.50 11.62 -11.17
CA GLY A 202 40.28 11.46 -12.41
C GLY A 202 41.53 10.59 -12.28
N LYS A 203 41.70 9.88 -11.16
CA LYS A 203 42.86 9.01 -10.95
C LYS A 203 42.69 7.65 -11.64
N PRO A 204 43.80 6.95 -11.96
CA PRO A 204 43.74 5.55 -12.38
C PRO A 204 43.00 4.70 -11.34
N GLY A 205 41.92 4.04 -11.79
CA GLY A 205 41.07 3.20 -10.94
C GLY A 205 41.84 2.02 -10.36
N MET A 206 41.65 1.74 -9.06
CA MET A 206 42.32 0.63 -8.38
C MET A 206 41.64 -0.72 -8.62
N LYS A 207 40.31 -0.70 -8.80
CA LYS A 207 39.48 -1.90 -8.91
C LYS A 207 38.39 -1.74 -9.97
N SER A 208 37.97 -2.87 -10.53
CA SER A 208 36.77 -2.94 -11.36
C SER A 208 35.51 -2.82 -10.49
N ILE A 209 34.38 -2.43 -11.09
CA ILE A 209 33.11 -2.31 -10.36
C ILE A 209 32.69 -3.67 -9.80
N VAL A 210 32.84 -4.74 -10.58
CA VAL A 210 32.46 -6.10 -10.15
C VAL A 210 33.33 -6.63 -9.02
N THR A 211 34.62 -6.28 -9.00
CA THR A 211 35.50 -6.57 -7.84
C THR A 211 35.00 -5.85 -6.59
N LEU A 212 34.55 -4.60 -6.72
CA LEU A 212 34.01 -3.84 -5.59
C LEU A 212 32.67 -4.40 -5.09
N LEU A 213 31.81 -4.93 -5.97
CA LEU A 213 30.60 -5.65 -5.55
C LEU A 213 30.96 -6.90 -4.72
N ASP A 214 31.97 -7.66 -5.14
CA ASP A 214 32.45 -8.82 -4.38
C ASP A 214 33.05 -8.41 -3.02
N ASP A 215 33.87 -7.34 -3.00
CA ASP A 215 34.46 -6.80 -1.77
C ASP A 215 33.39 -6.31 -0.78
N ILE A 216 32.36 -5.62 -1.27
CA ILE A 216 31.23 -5.14 -0.45
C ILE A 216 30.43 -6.31 0.11
N ARG A 217 30.22 -7.39 -0.66
CA ARG A 217 29.54 -8.61 -0.19
C ARG A 217 30.37 -9.37 0.86
N ALA A 218 31.69 -9.36 0.70
CA ALA A 218 32.62 -9.99 1.63
C ALA A 218 32.74 -9.21 2.95
N ASP A 219 32.61 -7.89 2.91
CA ASP A 219 32.60 -7.04 4.09
C ASP A 219 31.31 -7.23 4.89
N LYS A 220 31.35 -8.07 5.93
CA LYS A 220 30.18 -8.39 6.74
C LYS A 220 29.65 -7.21 7.52
N LYS A 221 30.49 -6.26 7.92
CA LYS A 221 30.00 -5.06 8.61
C LYS A 221 29.17 -4.21 7.67
N LEU A 222 29.57 -4.09 6.40
CA LEU A 222 28.84 -3.32 5.40
C LEU A 222 27.62 -4.07 4.84
N SER A 223 27.78 -5.32 4.42
CA SER A 223 26.70 -6.11 3.79
C SER A 223 25.53 -6.43 4.73
N THR A 224 25.73 -6.43 6.05
CA THR A 224 24.63 -6.59 7.02
C THR A 224 24.24 -5.28 7.70
N ALA A 225 24.81 -4.14 7.30
CA ALA A 225 24.51 -2.87 7.92
C ALA A 225 23.07 -2.43 7.68
N ALA A 226 22.43 -2.78 6.56
CA ALA A 226 21.00 -2.49 6.35
C ALA A 226 20.11 -3.55 7.03
N ASP A 227 19.05 -3.08 7.70
CA ASP A 227 18.07 -3.90 8.42
C ASP A 227 16.70 -3.80 7.77
N TRP A 228 15.86 -4.84 7.87
CA TRP A 228 14.52 -4.86 7.26
C TRP A 228 13.58 -3.77 7.81
N GLY A 229 13.76 -3.33 9.06
CA GLY A 229 12.97 -2.25 9.65
C GLY A 229 13.36 -0.83 9.23
N ASP A 230 14.51 -0.62 8.56
CA ASP A 230 14.93 0.73 8.14
C ASP A 230 13.99 1.31 7.09
N GLY A 231 13.52 2.55 7.28
CA GLY A 231 12.69 3.27 6.28
C GLY A 231 13.43 3.47 4.95
N ASN A 232 14.64 4.02 4.99
CA ASN A 232 15.54 4.10 3.83
C ASN A 232 16.83 3.32 4.11
N LYS A 233 17.06 2.20 3.41
CA LYS A 233 18.21 1.31 3.67
C LYS A 233 19.59 1.94 3.42
N ILE A 234 19.66 3.02 2.62
CA ILE A 234 20.90 3.79 2.46
C ILE A 234 21.09 4.72 3.65
N ARG A 235 20.15 5.63 3.89
CA ARG A 235 20.25 6.69 4.91
C ARG A 235 20.24 6.11 6.34
N ASP A 236 19.23 5.30 6.63
CA ASP A 236 18.97 4.77 7.97
C ASP A 236 19.77 3.48 8.25
N GLY A 237 20.22 2.80 7.18
CA GLY A 237 21.05 1.60 7.22
C GLY A 237 22.53 1.89 6.99
N ILE A 238 22.98 1.80 5.74
CA ILE A 238 24.41 1.84 5.36
C ILE A 238 25.14 3.07 5.90
N LEU A 239 24.63 4.28 5.63
CA LEU A 239 25.30 5.52 6.02
C LEU A 239 25.19 5.82 7.52
N LYS A 240 24.25 5.18 8.22
CA LYS A 240 24.13 5.27 9.68
C LYS A 240 25.08 4.32 10.40
N ARG A 241 25.24 3.08 9.90
CA ARG A 241 25.91 1.98 10.63
C ARG A 241 27.26 1.57 10.08
N ALA A 242 27.51 1.78 8.79
CA ALA A 242 28.79 1.47 8.14
C ALA A 242 29.26 2.55 7.13
N PRO A 243 29.20 3.86 7.47
CA PRO A 243 29.57 4.92 6.53
C PRO A 243 31.06 4.87 6.13
N ASN A 244 31.94 4.52 7.07
CA ASN A 244 33.38 4.48 6.82
C ASN A 244 33.77 3.31 5.91
N GLU A 245 33.16 2.14 6.12
CA GLU A 245 33.33 0.97 5.25
C GLU A 245 32.81 1.27 3.84
N MET A 246 31.64 1.90 3.73
CA MET A 246 31.09 2.29 2.44
C MET A 246 32.00 3.29 1.71
N ILE A 247 32.50 4.32 2.41
CA ILE A 247 33.46 5.29 1.85
C ILE A 247 34.74 4.60 1.37
N LYS A 248 35.29 3.67 2.17
CA LYS A 248 36.50 2.92 1.84
C LYS A 248 36.36 2.11 0.55
N HIS A 249 35.23 1.44 0.33
CA HIS A 249 35.00 0.69 -0.92
C HIS A 249 34.73 1.64 -2.09
N ALA A 250 33.90 2.66 -1.88
CA ALA A 250 33.52 3.63 -2.90
C ALA A 250 34.71 4.47 -3.42
N SER A 251 35.70 4.77 -2.57
CA SER A 251 36.88 5.57 -2.95
C SER A 251 37.89 4.82 -3.83
N GLN A 252 37.78 3.49 -3.95
CA GLN A 252 38.66 2.68 -4.79
C GLN A 252 38.24 2.69 -6.27
N PHE A 253 37.03 3.19 -6.58
CA PHE A 253 36.62 3.46 -7.95
C PHE A 253 36.94 4.91 -8.34
N THR A 254 37.84 5.04 -9.33
CA THR A 254 38.15 6.30 -10.00
C THR A 254 38.28 6.05 -11.50
N VAL A 255 38.12 7.10 -12.29
CA VAL A 255 38.11 7.01 -13.75
C VAL A 255 39.22 7.85 -14.33
N GLU A 256 40.22 7.21 -14.93
CA GLU A 256 41.24 7.91 -15.71
C GLU A 256 40.60 8.53 -16.96
N PRO A 257 40.95 9.77 -17.35
CA PRO A 257 40.40 10.42 -18.55
C PRO A 257 40.41 9.56 -19.81
N ALA A 258 41.53 8.88 -20.09
CA ALA A 258 41.70 8.00 -21.25
C ALA A 258 40.77 6.76 -21.24
N LYS A 259 40.17 6.45 -20.09
CA LYS A 259 39.28 5.29 -19.88
C LYS A 259 37.81 5.69 -19.73
N LEU A 260 37.46 6.96 -19.85
CA LEU A 260 36.12 7.45 -19.57
C LEU A 260 35.00 6.72 -20.34
N THR A 261 35.17 6.49 -21.65
CA THR A 261 34.21 5.75 -22.48
C THR A 261 34.09 4.29 -22.04
N GLU A 262 35.22 3.62 -21.82
CA GLU A 262 35.27 2.24 -21.34
C GLU A 262 34.61 2.09 -19.96
N LYS A 263 34.87 3.03 -19.04
CA LYS A 263 34.30 3.03 -17.68
C LYS A 263 32.81 3.34 -17.67
N THR A 264 32.31 4.09 -18.66
CA THR A 264 30.87 4.31 -18.85
C THR A 264 30.17 3.03 -19.30
N ALA A 265 30.79 2.28 -20.21
CA ALA A 265 30.32 0.95 -20.59
C ALA A 265 30.41 -0.04 -19.41
N GLU A 266 31.49 -0.03 -18.63
CA GLU A 266 31.64 -0.87 -17.43
C GLU A 266 30.55 -0.57 -16.39
N MET A 267 30.25 0.71 -16.13
CA MET A 267 29.17 1.12 -15.23
C MET A 267 27.80 0.59 -15.69
N THR A 268 27.52 0.71 -16.98
CA THR A 268 26.26 0.21 -17.57
C THR A 268 26.17 -1.31 -17.45
N ASN A 269 27.24 -2.03 -17.82
CA ASN A 269 27.30 -3.49 -17.72
C ASN A 269 27.16 -3.98 -16.26
N ALA A 270 27.86 -3.34 -15.33
CA ALA A 270 27.81 -3.70 -13.91
C ALA A 270 26.42 -3.42 -13.31
N ALA A 271 25.79 -2.30 -13.65
CA ALA A 271 24.42 -1.99 -13.23
C ALA A 271 23.44 -3.08 -13.67
N VAL A 272 23.49 -3.48 -14.94
CA VAL A 272 22.65 -4.56 -15.46
C VAL A 272 23.00 -5.91 -14.82
N TYR A 273 24.30 -6.17 -14.60
CA TYR A 273 24.78 -7.40 -13.97
C TYR A 273 24.21 -7.63 -12.57
N PHE A 274 24.37 -6.68 -11.64
CA PHE A 274 23.83 -6.87 -10.29
C PHE A 274 22.31 -6.76 -10.23
N THR A 275 21.69 -6.03 -11.17
CA THR A 275 20.23 -5.89 -11.21
C THR A 275 19.56 -7.17 -11.71
N GLY A 276 20.00 -7.69 -12.86
CA GLY A 276 19.45 -8.91 -13.44
C GLY A 276 19.86 -10.17 -12.67
N GLY A 277 21.07 -10.19 -12.10
CA GLY A 277 21.59 -11.33 -11.36
C GLY A 277 21.11 -11.43 -9.91
N ALA A 278 20.52 -10.38 -9.32
CA ALA A 278 20.01 -10.40 -7.95
C ALA A 278 18.68 -11.17 -7.82
N GLN A 279 18.65 -12.40 -8.34
CA GLN A 279 17.53 -13.33 -8.25
C GLN A 279 17.62 -14.17 -6.97
N HIS A 280 16.48 -14.71 -6.55
CA HIS A 280 16.38 -15.56 -5.35
C HIS A 280 15.72 -16.91 -5.68
N PRO A 281 16.44 -17.85 -6.32
CA PRO A 281 15.88 -19.18 -6.59
C PRO A 281 15.43 -19.87 -5.28
N PRO A 282 14.26 -20.52 -5.25
CA PRO A 282 13.41 -20.88 -6.39
C PRO A 282 12.34 -19.85 -6.75
N LYS A 283 12.39 -18.61 -6.28
CA LYS A 283 11.34 -17.61 -6.50
C LYS A 283 11.15 -17.22 -7.97
N GLN A 284 10.00 -16.63 -8.26
CA GLN A 284 9.71 -15.92 -9.50
C GLN A 284 10.88 -15.00 -9.88
N VAL A 285 11.11 -14.87 -11.18
CA VAL A 285 12.12 -13.94 -11.68
C VAL A 285 11.59 -12.52 -11.50
N LYS A 286 12.26 -11.75 -10.65
CA LYS A 286 11.88 -10.37 -10.32
C LYS A 286 13.11 -9.47 -10.29
N PHE A 287 12.93 -8.25 -10.76
CA PHE A 287 13.95 -7.21 -10.72
C PHE A 287 13.78 -6.36 -9.47
N ASP A 288 14.89 -6.02 -8.81
CA ASP A 288 14.84 -5.15 -7.64
C ASP A 288 14.49 -3.71 -8.04
N PHE A 289 13.43 -3.17 -7.42
CA PHE A 289 12.91 -1.83 -7.68
C PHE A 289 13.99 -0.75 -7.54
N TYR A 290 14.92 -0.88 -6.60
CA TYR A 290 15.96 0.14 -6.38
C TYR A 290 17.12 -0.03 -7.36
N TYR A 291 17.54 -1.27 -7.64
CA TYR A 291 18.60 -1.56 -8.62
C TYR A 291 18.23 -1.17 -10.05
N MET A 292 16.97 -1.37 -10.42
CA MET A 292 16.37 -0.83 -11.64
C MET A 292 16.74 0.63 -11.90
N HIS A 293 16.71 1.50 -10.87
CA HIS A 293 17.02 2.92 -11.04
C HIS A 293 18.50 3.14 -11.45
N CYS A 294 19.41 2.27 -11.00
CA CYS A 294 20.80 2.29 -11.44
C CYS A 294 20.92 2.00 -12.94
N VAL A 295 20.12 1.06 -13.46
CA VAL A 295 20.07 0.71 -14.89
C VAL A 295 19.40 1.81 -15.68
N ASN A 296 18.22 2.28 -15.28
CA ASN A 296 17.48 3.34 -15.96
C ASN A 296 18.28 4.65 -16.04
N CYS A 297 19.12 4.94 -15.05
CA CYS A 297 20.02 6.10 -15.07
C CYS A 297 21.25 5.90 -15.97
N SER A 298 21.67 4.67 -16.26
CA SER A 298 22.95 4.38 -16.92
C SER A 298 23.03 4.93 -18.35
N ILE A 299 21.93 4.87 -19.11
CA ILE A 299 21.84 5.33 -20.50
C ILE A 299 22.25 6.80 -20.68
N PHE A 300 21.88 7.66 -19.72
CA PHE A 300 22.15 9.10 -19.82
C PHE A 300 23.63 9.46 -19.67
N PHE A 301 24.47 8.55 -19.17
CA PHE A 301 25.91 8.80 -19.13
C PHE A 301 26.50 8.87 -20.54
N SER A 302 26.02 8.06 -21.49
CA SER A 302 26.38 8.21 -22.91
C SER A 302 25.95 9.57 -23.46
N THR A 303 24.76 10.04 -23.09
CA THR A 303 24.27 11.38 -23.45
C THR A 303 25.19 12.48 -22.90
N PHE A 304 25.55 12.41 -21.61
CA PHE A 304 26.44 13.39 -20.96
C PHE A 304 27.84 13.37 -21.59
N LEU A 305 28.37 12.20 -21.95
CA LEU A 305 29.66 12.08 -22.63
C LEU A 305 29.69 12.82 -23.97
N LYS A 306 28.59 12.81 -24.72
CA LYS A 306 28.48 13.49 -26.02
C LYS A 306 28.34 15.01 -25.93
N GLN A 307 28.05 15.56 -24.74
CA GLN A 307 27.92 17.00 -24.57
C GLN A 307 29.28 17.70 -24.57
N ALA A 308 29.52 18.56 -25.57
CA ALA A 308 30.76 19.34 -25.65
C ALA A 308 30.88 20.42 -24.55
N TRP A 309 29.74 20.86 -24.01
CA TRP A 309 29.69 21.87 -22.95
C TRP A 309 29.94 21.30 -21.54
N ILE A 310 29.95 19.97 -21.36
CA ILE A 310 30.38 19.36 -20.10
C ILE A 310 31.89 19.10 -20.20
N SER A 311 32.68 19.69 -19.30
CA SER A 311 34.12 19.47 -19.25
C SER A 311 34.43 17.99 -18.98
N GLU A 312 35.59 17.52 -19.46
CA GLU A 312 36.04 16.15 -19.19
C GLU A 312 36.11 15.84 -17.69
N HIS A 313 36.63 16.77 -16.89
CA HIS A 313 36.63 16.68 -15.42
C HIS A 313 35.23 16.42 -14.86
N ASN A 314 34.21 17.15 -15.32
CA ASN A 314 32.85 17.01 -14.82
C ASN A 314 32.18 15.72 -15.31
N LYS A 315 32.48 15.26 -16.53
CA LYS A 315 32.03 13.93 -17.02
C LYS A 315 32.57 12.81 -16.13
N ILE A 316 33.85 12.88 -15.77
CA ILE A 316 34.50 11.93 -14.86
C ILE A 316 33.85 11.99 -13.48
N ARG A 317 33.67 13.18 -12.90
CA ARG A 317 33.07 13.34 -11.56
C ARG A 317 31.64 12.78 -11.51
N LEU A 318 30.81 13.07 -12.51
CA LEU A 318 29.46 12.52 -12.64
C LEU A 318 29.50 10.99 -12.66
N LEU A 319 30.40 10.40 -13.46
CA LEU A 319 30.50 8.94 -13.59
C LEU A 319 31.00 8.28 -12.30
N GLU A 320 32.02 8.87 -11.65
CA GLU A 320 32.50 8.38 -10.36
C GLU A 320 31.38 8.43 -9.30
N TRP A 321 30.63 9.52 -9.20
CA TRP A 321 29.52 9.64 -8.24
C TRP A 321 28.37 8.68 -8.56
N LYS A 322 28.08 8.44 -9.85
CA LYS A 322 27.13 7.40 -10.26
C LYS A 322 27.53 6.02 -9.75
N VAL A 323 28.77 5.60 -10.00
CA VAL A 323 29.24 4.29 -9.55
C VAL A 323 29.30 4.20 -8.03
N ARG A 324 29.70 5.27 -7.33
CA ARG A 324 29.65 5.31 -5.86
C ARG A 324 28.23 5.06 -5.35
N LEU A 325 27.24 5.75 -5.91
CA LEU A 325 25.85 5.50 -5.50
C LEU A 325 25.39 4.08 -5.86
N ASP A 326 25.76 3.54 -7.03
CA ASP A 326 25.41 2.15 -7.40
C ASP A 326 25.98 1.13 -6.40
N LEU A 327 27.22 1.32 -5.97
CA LEU A 327 27.86 0.48 -4.94
C LEU A 327 27.13 0.60 -3.59
N CYS A 328 26.71 1.82 -3.22
CA CYS A 328 25.95 2.06 -1.99
C CYS A 328 24.53 1.47 -2.08
N MET A 329 23.91 1.55 -3.26
CA MET A 329 22.62 0.95 -3.58
C MET A 329 22.72 -0.57 -3.41
N TYR A 330 23.76 -1.19 -3.97
CA TYR A 330 24.04 -2.63 -3.83
C TYR A 330 24.25 -3.06 -2.37
N ALA A 331 25.09 -2.34 -1.64
CA ALA A 331 25.33 -2.59 -0.22
C ALA A 331 24.02 -2.57 0.59
N SER A 332 23.16 -1.59 0.31
CA SER A 332 21.94 -1.37 1.07
C SER A 332 20.81 -2.36 0.80
N ARG A 333 20.94 -3.28 -0.17
CA ARG A 333 20.02 -4.45 -0.27
C ARG A 333 20.65 -5.75 0.22
N ARG A 334 21.62 -5.68 1.14
CA ARG A 334 22.40 -6.81 1.67
C ARG A 334 23.32 -7.51 0.65
N SER A 335 23.67 -6.82 -0.44
CA SER A 335 24.71 -7.29 -1.37
C SER A 335 24.50 -8.72 -1.87
N PRO A 336 23.30 -9.08 -2.39
CA PRO A 336 23.02 -10.44 -2.85
C PRO A 336 24.02 -10.86 -3.92
N LYS A 337 24.45 -12.12 -3.91
CA LYS A 337 25.35 -12.63 -4.95
C LYS A 337 24.63 -12.56 -6.30
N PRO A 338 25.15 -11.83 -7.30
CA PRO A 338 24.53 -11.87 -8.63
C PRO A 338 24.76 -13.24 -9.28
N LEU A 339 23.67 -13.91 -9.64
CA LEU A 339 23.62 -15.25 -10.21
C LEU A 339 23.56 -15.14 -11.74
N LEU A 340 24.67 -15.42 -12.42
CA LEU A 340 24.72 -15.35 -13.89
C LEU A 340 23.93 -16.49 -14.53
N GLU A 341 23.94 -17.65 -13.89
CA GLU A 341 23.21 -18.85 -14.29
C GLU A 341 21.70 -18.62 -14.41
N GLU A 342 21.16 -17.68 -13.64
CA GLU A 342 19.76 -17.29 -13.66
C GLU A 342 19.39 -16.47 -14.90
N ILE A 343 20.39 -15.80 -15.49
CA ILE A 343 20.26 -15.09 -16.75
C ILE A 343 20.47 -16.08 -17.90
N THR A 344 21.61 -16.79 -17.91
CA THR A 344 22.01 -17.64 -19.04
C THR A 344 21.05 -18.81 -19.27
N ASN A 345 20.45 -19.34 -18.21
CA ASN A 345 19.51 -20.46 -18.28
C ASN A 345 18.04 -20.01 -18.23
N TYR A 346 17.76 -18.71 -18.36
CA TYR A 346 16.39 -18.22 -18.35
C TYR A 346 15.62 -18.75 -19.56
N HIS A 347 14.45 -19.33 -19.30
CA HIS A 347 13.51 -19.81 -20.31
C HIS A 347 12.46 -18.72 -20.55
N GLN A 348 12.48 -18.13 -21.74
CA GLN A 348 11.55 -17.04 -22.08
C GLN A 348 10.12 -17.58 -22.18
N GLN A 349 9.14 -16.83 -21.68
CA GLN A 349 7.73 -17.21 -21.84
C GLN A 349 7.28 -17.05 -23.29
N GLN A 350 7.79 -16.03 -23.98
CA GLN A 350 7.55 -15.78 -25.40
C GLN A 350 8.89 -15.48 -26.10
N PRO A 351 9.64 -16.52 -26.53
CA PRO A 351 10.89 -16.34 -27.25
C PRO A 351 10.69 -15.49 -28.51
N SER A 352 11.38 -14.35 -28.59
CA SER A 352 11.16 -13.33 -29.62
C SER A 352 12.42 -12.52 -29.89
N SER A 353 12.42 -11.74 -30.98
CA SER A 353 13.47 -10.73 -31.22
C SER A 353 13.35 -9.54 -30.25
N LEU A 354 14.39 -8.70 -30.20
CA LEU A 354 14.38 -7.45 -29.42
C LEU A 354 13.24 -6.52 -29.86
N ASP A 355 13.00 -6.38 -31.17
CA ASP A 355 11.90 -5.55 -31.70
C ASP A 355 10.53 -6.02 -31.19
N GLU A 356 10.33 -7.33 -31.03
CA GLU A 356 9.09 -7.87 -30.47
C GLU A 356 9.00 -7.68 -28.95
N VAL A 357 10.11 -7.75 -28.21
CA VAL A 357 10.14 -7.36 -26.79
C VAL A 357 9.77 -5.89 -26.63
N ILE A 358 10.33 -5.01 -27.46
CA ILE A 358 10.05 -3.57 -27.45
C ILE A 358 8.56 -3.32 -27.72
N LYS A 359 7.97 -3.98 -28.71
CA LYS A 359 6.51 -3.88 -28.95
C LYS A 359 5.71 -4.35 -27.73
N ARG A 360 6.11 -5.46 -27.10
CA ARG A 360 5.43 -6.00 -25.92
C ARG A 360 5.51 -5.08 -24.69
N VAL A 361 6.60 -4.33 -24.52
CA VAL A 361 6.74 -3.37 -23.41
C VAL A 361 6.03 -2.05 -23.70
N VAL A 362 6.01 -1.58 -24.95
CA VAL A 362 5.22 -0.41 -25.36
C VAL A 362 3.71 -0.65 -25.14
N GLU A 363 3.25 -1.90 -25.28
CA GLU A 363 1.87 -2.29 -25.01
C GLU A 363 1.57 -2.58 -23.53
N HIS A 364 2.58 -2.70 -22.67
CA HIS A 364 2.37 -3.04 -21.26
C HIS A 364 2.04 -1.80 -20.45
N ASP A 365 0.90 -1.79 -19.76
CA ASP A 365 0.49 -0.67 -18.93
C ASP A 365 1.20 -0.69 -17.58
N ASP A 366 2.07 0.30 -17.35
CA ASP A 366 2.75 0.57 -16.08
C ASP A 366 3.00 2.08 -15.89
N ASP A 367 3.74 2.43 -14.84
CA ASP A 367 4.20 3.80 -14.55
C ASP A 367 5.49 4.19 -15.32
N GLY A 368 5.91 3.36 -16.27
CA GLY A 368 7.04 3.56 -17.17
C GLY A 368 8.35 2.91 -16.74
N HIS A 369 8.40 2.17 -15.63
CA HIS A 369 9.63 1.50 -15.19
C HIS A 369 10.08 0.38 -16.13
N ALA A 370 9.15 -0.43 -16.64
CA ALA A 370 9.46 -1.55 -17.53
C ALA A 370 10.04 -1.09 -18.87
N ALA A 371 9.40 -0.10 -19.50
CA ALA A 371 9.87 0.47 -20.77
C ALA A 371 11.26 1.10 -20.61
N LYS A 372 11.52 1.79 -19.50
CA LYS A 372 12.84 2.36 -19.19
C LYS A 372 13.89 1.25 -19.03
N LEU A 373 13.56 0.16 -18.34
CA LEU A 373 14.48 -0.95 -18.14
C LEU A 373 14.90 -1.56 -19.47
N VAL A 374 13.92 -1.93 -20.29
CA VAL A 374 14.14 -2.55 -21.60
C VAL A 374 14.98 -1.64 -22.48
N ARG A 375 14.65 -0.34 -22.53
CA ARG A 375 15.44 0.66 -23.28
C ARG A 375 16.90 0.74 -22.80
N ALA A 376 17.12 0.70 -21.49
CA ALA A 376 18.46 0.82 -20.92
C ALA A 376 19.30 -0.47 -21.05
N ILE A 377 18.67 -1.66 -20.98
CA ILE A 377 19.35 -2.94 -21.26
C ILE A 377 19.81 -2.98 -22.72
N ALA A 378 18.95 -2.57 -23.66
CA ALA A 378 19.27 -2.57 -25.07
C ALA A 378 20.46 -1.65 -25.39
N HIS A 379 20.43 -0.43 -24.85
CA HIS A 379 21.59 0.48 -24.89
C HIS A 379 22.84 -0.14 -24.27
N GLY A 380 22.70 -0.85 -23.15
CA GLY A 380 23.79 -1.55 -22.48
C GLY A 380 24.52 -2.55 -23.37
N GLY A 381 23.78 -3.28 -24.21
CA GLY A 381 24.33 -4.17 -25.22
C GLY A 381 25.17 -3.43 -26.27
N GLU A 382 24.71 -2.28 -26.74
CA GLU A 382 25.44 -1.48 -27.74
C GLU A 382 26.76 -0.94 -27.20
N VAL A 383 26.75 -0.34 -26.01
CA VAL A 383 27.95 0.29 -25.43
C VAL A 383 28.94 -0.73 -24.85
N SER A 384 28.47 -1.91 -24.45
CA SER A 384 29.34 -2.97 -23.92
C SER A 384 30.02 -3.79 -25.01
N LYS A 385 29.46 -3.85 -26.22
CA LYS A 385 29.92 -4.69 -27.34
C LYS A 385 31.44 -4.66 -27.59
N PRO A 386 32.14 -3.51 -27.57
CA PRO A 386 33.60 -3.47 -27.80
C PRO A 386 34.44 -4.06 -26.66
N TYR A 387 33.84 -4.34 -25.51
CA TYR A 387 34.54 -4.67 -24.27
C TYR A 387 34.11 -6.02 -23.66
N GLU A 388 33.16 -6.74 -24.27
CA GLU A 388 32.60 -7.97 -23.69
C GLU A 388 33.63 -9.08 -23.45
N GLU A 389 34.75 -9.10 -24.18
CA GLU A 389 35.83 -10.07 -23.95
C GLU A 389 36.60 -9.82 -22.65
N ARG A 390 36.46 -8.64 -22.03
CA ARG A 390 37.15 -8.32 -20.78
C ARG A 390 36.47 -8.97 -19.59
N GLU A 391 37.26 -9.37 -18.60
CA GLU A 391 36.77 -10.13 -17.43
C GLU A 391 35.80 -9.34 -16.54
N ASN A 392 35.91 -8.01 -16.53
CA ASN A 392 35.08 -7.11 -15.73
C ASN A 392 33.71 -6.81 -16.36
N PHE A 393 33.48 -7.21 -17.61
CA PHE A 393 32.16 -7.17 -18.25
C PHE A 393 31.49 -8.54 -18.08
N LYS A 394 30.44 -8.61 -17.26
CA LYS A 394 29.80 -9.87 -16.87
C LYS A 394 28.60 -10.23 -17.74
N ILE A 395 27.88 -9.25 -18.26
CA ILE A 395 26.82 -9.45 -19.25
C ILE A 395 27.44 -9.41 -20.64
N LYS A 396 27.20 -10.46 -21.45
CA LYS A 396 27.82 -10.65 -22.77
C LYS A 396 26.85 -11.26 -23.77
N ASN A 397 27.04 -10.99 -25.05
CA ASN A 397 26.41 -11.71 -26.16
C ASN A 397 24.88 -11.88 -25.98
N GLY A 398 24.37 -13.11 -26.07
CA GLY A 398 22.94 -13.42 -25.97
C GLY A 398 22.30 -13.11 -24.60
N MET A 399 23.10 -12.84 -23.56
CA MET A 399 22.57 -12.49 -22.24
C MET A 399 21.76 -11.19 -22.25
N TRP A 400 22.12 -10.24 -23.12
CA TRP A 400 21.35 -9.00 -23.27
C TRP A 400 19.91 -9.30 -23.66
N LEU A 401 19.70 -10.07 -24.73
CA LEU A 401 18.35 -10.45 -25.16
C LEU A 401 17.63 -11.30 -24.11
N GLN A 402 18.34 -12.16 -23.37
CA GLN A 402 17.72 -12.89 -22.25
C GLN A 402 17.23 -11.95 -21.15
N LEU A 403 18.02 -10.94 -20.78
CA LEU A 403 17.61 -9.93 -19.79
C LEU A 403 16.41 -9.11 -20.25
N GLU A 404 16.30 -8.82 -21.55
CA GLU A 404 15.14 -8.14 -22.13
C GLU A 404 13.86 -8.97 -21.98
N HIS A 405 13.95 -10.28 -22.26
CA HIS A 405 12.86 -11.21 -22.01
C HIS A 405 12.54 -11.33 -20.52
N MET A 406 13.56 -11.48 -19.66
CA MET A 406 13.38 -11.52 -18.22
C MET A 406 12.66 -10.27 -17.70
N ALA A 407 13.02 -9.09 -18.21
CA ALA A 407 12.44 -7.82 -17.80
C ALA A 407 10.94 -7.76 -18.11
N ILE A 408 10.54 -8.01 -19.36
CA ILE A 408 9.13 -7.94 -19.78
C ILE A 408 8.29 -9.08 -19.20
N ASP A 409 8.85 -10.28 -19.08
CA ASP A 409 8.14 -11.43 -18.53
C ASP A 409 7.96 -11.26 -16.99
N SER A 410 8.95 -10.70 -16.27
CA SER A 410 8.89 -10.40 -14.83
C SER A 410 7.74 -9.46 -14.44
N VAL A 411 7.52 -8.40 -15.22
CA VAL A 411 6.47 -7.40 -14.94
C VAL A 411 5.08 -7.85 -15.38
N LYS A 412 4.99 -8.87 -16.25
CA LYS A 412 3.74 -9.52 -16.65
C LYS A 412 3.39 -10.76 -15.84
N ASP A 413 4.34 -11.25 -15.04
CA ASP A 413 4.14 -12.34 -14.10
C ASP A 413 3.16 -11.93 -12.98
N THR A 414 2.68 -12.89 -12.20
CA THR A 414 1.76 -12.65 -11.09
C THR A 414 2.41 -11.83 -9.97
N GLY A 415 1.55 -11.24 -9.12
CA GLY A 415 1.97 -10.47 -7.96
C GLY A 415 2.55 -9.10 -8.30
N GLU A 416 3.42 -8.61 -7.43
CA GLU A 416 4.10 -7.33 -7.58
C GLU A 416 5.10 -7.36 -8.75
N ALA A 417 5.17 -6.26 -9.53
CA ALA A 417 6.06 -6.18 -10.68
C ALA A 417 7.55 -6.16 -10.29
N TRP A 418 7.86 -5.65 -9.09
CA TRP A 418 9.24 -5.40 -8.63
C TRP A 418 9.44 -5.88 -7.20
N VAL A 419 10.48 -6.70 -6.97
CA VAL A 419 10.92 -7.00 -5.60
C VAL A 419 11.56 -5.76 -4.99
N ARG A 420 11.33 -5.51 -3.70
CA ARG A 420 11.88 -4.34 -3.00
C ARG A 420 12.89 -4.79 -1.95
N SER A 421 14.18 -4.66 -2.27
CA SER A 421 15.34 -5.08 -1.47
C SER A 421 15.68 -6.57 -1.59
N ALA A 422 16.02 -7.02 -2.80
CA ALA A 422 16.24 -8.41 -3.21
C ALA A 422 17.26 -9.25 -2.41
N GLY A 423 18.15 -8.67 -1.59
CA GLY A 423 19.02 -9.48 -0.72
C GLY A 423 18.48 -9.70 0.69
N PHE A 424 17.25 -9.27 0.97
CA PHE A 424 16.52 -9.61 2.20
C PHE A 424 15.59 -10.77 1.92
N GLU A 425 15.55 -11.76 2.81
CA GLU A 425 14.63 -12.90 2.69
C GLU A 425 13.17 -12.43 2.78
N GLU A 426 12.93 -11.43 3.62
CA GLU A 426 11.63 -10.79 3.84
C GLU A 426 11.06 -10.17 2.55
N ALA A 427 11.92 -9.77 1.61
CA ALA A 427 11.49 -9.22 0.32
C ALA A 427 10.85 -10.27 -0.60
N TRP A 428 11.12 -11.55 -0.36
CA TRP A 428 10.69 -12.66 -1.22
C TRP A 428 9.51 -13.47 -0.68
N GLU A 429 8.99 -13.12 0.50
CA GLU A 429 7.93 -13.88 1.20
C GLU A 429 6.63 -14.00 0.39
N ASN A 430 6.29 -12.96 -0.36
CA ASN A 430 5.05 -12.87 -1.15
C ASN A 430 5.24 -13.29 -2.63
N TYR A 431 6.43 -13.75 -3.00
CA TYR A 431 6.71 -14.20 -4.37
C TYR A 431 6.62 -15.73 -4.43
N GLU A 432 6.00 -16.21 -5.50
CA GLU A 432 5.80 -17.64 -5.73
C GLU A 432 7.11 -18.32 -6.08
N ASP A 433 7.20 -19.64 -5.84
CA ASP A 433 8.31 -20.44 -6.35
C ASP A 433 8.05 -20.78 -7.82
N ARG A 434 9.02 -20.52 -8.70
CA ARG A 434 8.89 -20.85 -10.12
C ARG A 434 8.88 -22.37 -10.34
N PRO A 435 8.15 -22.87 -11.36
CA PRO A 435 8.17 -24.28 -11.72
C PRO A 435 9.60 -24.73 -12.05
N ARG A 436 10.17 -25.70 -11.32
CA ARG A 436 11.52 -26.20 -11.62
C ARG A 436 11.55 -26.82 -13.03
N ALA A 437 12.44 -26.31 -13.89
CA ALA A 437 12.84 -27.03 -15.09
C ALA A 437 13.43 -28.39 -14.69
N GLN A 438 12.94 -29.44 -15.33
CA GLN A 438 13.16 -30.84 -14.97
C GLN A 438 14.64 -31.22 -14.91
N LEU A 439 15.13 -31.52 -13.71
CA LEU A 439 15.94 -32.72 -13.50
C LEU A 439 15.03 -33.75 -12.84
N THR A 440 14.67 -34.75 -13.64
CA THR A 440 13.80 -35.89 -13.35
C THR A 440 13.67 -36.25 -11.87
N LYS A 441 12.47 -36.03 -11.30
CA LYS A 441 11.73 -37.03 -10.50
C LYS A 441 10.30 -36.55 -10.30
N THR A 442 9.39 -37.46 -10.62
CA THR A 442 7.92 -37.37 -10.52
C THR A 442 7.42 -36.89 -9.16
N SER A 443 6.59 -35.84 -9.12
CA SER A 443 5.41 -35.81 -8.23
C SER A 443 4.43 -34.69 -8.61
N SER A 444 3.23 -35.13 -9.00
CA SER A 444 1.90 -34.52 -8.87
C SER A 444 1.77 -33.04 -8.51
N ALA A 445 1.13 -32.29 -9.43
CA ALA A 445 0.37 -31.08 -9.12
C ALA A 445 -0.65 -31.35 -8.01
N VAL A 446 -0.71 -30.47 -7.01
CA VAL A 446 -1.83 -30.37 -6.09
C VAL A 446 -2.17 -28.88 -6.01
N PHE A 447 -3.29 -28.49 -6.62
CA PHE A 447 -3.89 -27.18 -6.42
C PHE A 447 -4.14 -26.95 -4.92
N SER A 448 -3.85 -25.74 -4.42
CA SER A 448 -4.28 -25.29 -3.10
C SER A 448 -5.80 -25.51 -2.94
N PRO A 449 -6.29 -26.09 -1.82
CA PRO A 449 -7.68 -26.48 -1.71
C PRO A 449 -8.60 -25.25 -1.64
N GLN A 450 -9.39 -25.05 -2.69
CA GLN A 450 -10.55 -24.16 -2.66
C GLN A 450 -11.63 -24.75 -1.74
N ARG A 451 -12.47 -23.88 -1.17
CA ARG A 451 -13.67 -24.34 -0.46
C ARG A 451 -14.52 -25.14 -1.44
N LEU A 452 -14.77 -26.44 -1.20
CA LEU A 452 -15.48 -27.27 -2.19
C LEU A 452 -16.99 -26.95 -2.25
N LYS A 453 -17.49 -26.18 -1.29
CA LYS A 453 -18.85 -25.65 -1.30
C LYS A 453 -18.80 -24.14 -1.05
N GLN A 454 -18.92 -23.37 -2.14
CA GLN A 454 -19.07 -21.92 -2.08
C GLN A 454 -20.54 -21.57 -1.78
N PRO A 455 -20.83 -20.43 -1.13
CA PRO A 455 -22.21 -19.95 -0.99
C PRO A 455 -22.89 -19.84 -2.38
N SER A 456 -24.16 -20.22 -2.48
CA SER A 456 -24.94 -20.22 -3.72
C SER A 456 -24.76 -18.97 -4.58
N LEU A 457 -24.63 -19.14 -5.91
CA LEU A 457 -24.57 -18.08 -6.93
C LEU A 457 -25.74 -17.06 -6.89
N GLN A 458 -26.83 -17.37 -6.18
CA GLN A 458 -27.96 -16.46 -5.94
C GLN A 458 -27.63 -15.34 -4.94
N LYS A 459 -26.55 -15.45 -4.16
CA LYS A 459 -25.90 -14.32 -3.50
C LYS A 459 -25.08 -13.57 -4.56
N ARG A 460 -25.72 -12.65 -5.30
CA ARG A 460 -25.00 -11.79 -6.24
C ARG A 460 -24.04 -10.89 -5.45
N CYS A 461 -22.76 -11.25 -5.37
CA CYS A 461 -21.71 -10.36 -4.91
C CYS A 461 -21.47 -9.27 -5.97
N LEU A 462 -21.21 -8.05 -5.52
CA LEU A 462 -20.62 -7.03 -6.36
C LEU A 462 -19.21 -7.53 -6.77
N PRO A 463 -18.82 -7.53 -8.07
CA PRO A 463 -17.43 -7.79 -8.44
C PRO A 463 -16.49 -6.85 -7.66
N TYR A 464 -15.24 -7.29 -7.45
CA TYR A 464 -14.20 -6.46 -6.84
C TYR A 464 -13.84 -5.33 -7.82
N THR A 465 -14.70 -4.34 -7.89
CA THR A 465 -14.65 -3.24 -8.83
C THR A 465 -14.69 -1.95 -8.03
N THR A 466 -13.62 -1.19 -8.14
CA THR A 466 -13.55 0.18 -7.66
C THR A 466 -13.95 1.09 -8.79
N VAL A 467 -15.03 1.85 -8.62
CA VAL A 467 -15.42 2.87 -9.60
C VAL A 467 -14.86 4.22 -9.15
N PHE A 468 -14.02 4.81 -9.99
CA PHE A 468 -13.48 6.15 -9.81
C PHE A 468 -14.38 7.16 -10.50
N LEU A 469 -14.91 8.12 -9.76
CA LEU A 469 -15.61 9.25 -10.36
C LEU A 469 -14.60 10.30 -10.80
N SER A 470 -14.51 10.53 -12.11
CA SER A 470 -13.69 11.61 -12.68
C SER A 470 -14.42 12.95 -12.55
N PRO A 471 -13.71 14.09 -12.40
CA PRO A 471 -14.34 15.40 -12.50
C PRO A 471 -14.86 15.63 -13.93
N LYS A 472 -16.19 15.59 -14.14
CA LYS A 472 -16.76 16.09 -15.41
C LYS A 472 -16.64 17.62 -15.44
N ARG A 473 -16.04 18.15 -16.52
CA ARG A 473 -16.10 19.56 -16.94
C ARG A 473 -17.55 20.07 -16.79
N ALA A 474 -17.77 21.04 -15.91
CA ALA A 474 -18.90 21.94 -16.06
C ALA A 474 -18.62 22.78 -17.32
N ALA A 475 -19.38 22.51 -18.38
CA ALA A 475 -19.46 23.43 -19.51
C ALA A 475 -19.96 24.79 -18.98
N LEU A 476 -19.24 25.85 -19.31
CA LEU A 476 -19.63 27.23 -19.09
C LEU A 476 -21.04 27.47 -19.65
N GLY A 477 -22.02 27.59 -18.76
CA GLY A 477 -23.33 28.13 -19.03
C GLY A 477 -23.65 29.15 -17.96
N VAL A 478 -23.41 30.43 -18.27
CA VAL A 478 -23.81 31.55 -17.41
C VAL A 478 -25.32 31.54 -17.29
N THR A 479 -25.83 31.35 -16.08
CA THR A 479 -27.07 31.99 -15.63
C THR A 479 -26.93 32.39 -14.16
N GLU A 480 -27.57 33.51 -13.86
CA GLU A 480 -27.32 34.42 -12.76
C GLU A 480 -28.01 33.99 -11.44
N ILE A 481 -27.40 34.40 -10.32
CA ILE A 481 -27.98 34.60 -8.98
C ILE A 481 -28.17 33.36 -8.07
N GLY A 482 -27.47 33.39 -6.94
CA GLY A 482 -27.70 32.54 -5.77
C GLY A 482 -26.72 32.85 -4.63
N SER A 483 -26.93 33.96 -3.91
CA SER A 483 -26.17 34.38 -2.72
C SER A 483 -26.26 33.37 -1.55
N PRO A 484 -25.32 33.41 -0.57
CA PRO A 484 -25.09 32.32 0.37
C PRO A 484 -26.17 32.22 1.46
N ILE A 485 -26.63 31.00 1.75
CA ILE A 485 -27.55 30.74 2.86
C ILE A 485 -26.79 30.79 4.18
N LYS A 486 -27.18 31.77 5.02
CA LYS A 486 -26.79 31.93 6.42
C LYS A 486 -27.13 30.69 7.25
N LYS A 487 -26.26 30.38 8.23
CA LYS A 487 -26.61 29.60 9.43
C LYS A 487 -27.92 30.15 10.01
N LEU A 488 -28.97 29.34 10.05
CA LEU A 488 -30.18 29.61 10.81
C LEU A 488 -30.27 28.64 11.98
N ARG A 489 -30.32 29.22 13.17
CA ARG A 489 -30.75 28.62 14.43
C ARG A 489 -32.13 28.01 14.21
N ILE A 490 -32.31 26.74 14.54
CA ILE A 490 -33.64 26.15 14.70
C ILE A 490 -34.11 26.56 16.09
N GLU A 491 -35.14 27.40 16.16
CA GLU A 491 -35.99 27.53 17.35
C GLU A 491 -37.10 26.49 17.27
N ASP A 492 -37.46 25.95 18.43
CA ASP A 492 -38.39 24.85 18.61
C ASP A 492 -39.79 25.16 18.05
N GLY A 493 -40.37 24.15 17.38
CA GLY A 493 -41.81 24.03 17.18
C GLY A 493 -42.35 24.73 15.94
N GLN A 494 -42.24 24.06 14.79
CA GLN A 494 -43.28 24.09 13.75
C GLN A 494 -43.06 22.95 12.75
N GLU A 495 -44.00 22.01 12.72
CA GLU A 495 -44.16 21.02 11.66
C GLU A 495 -44.42 21.75 10.34
N GLY A 496 -43.47 21.66 9.41
CA GLY A 496 -43.58 22.25 8.08
C GLY A 496 -43.01 21.29 7.05
N CYS A 497 -43.89 20.51 6.43
CA CYS A 497 -43.58 19.67 5.28
C CYS A 497 -43.04 20.55 4.15
N LEU A 498 -41.76 20.40 3.80
CA LEU A 498 -41.18 20.95 2.58
C LEU A 498 -40.87 19.76 1.66
N ASP A 499 -41.89 19.39 0.88
CA ASP A 499 -41.77 18.62 -0.36
C ASP A 499 -41.01 19.47 -1.38
N ALA A 500 -39.68 19.40 -1.35
CA ALA A 500 -38.87 19.83 -2.48
C ALA A 500 -38.84 18.67 -3.49
N GLN A 501 -39.76 18.70 -4.45
CA GLN A 501 -39.70 17.84 -5.64
C GLN A 501 -38.49 18.24 -6.49
N PHE A 502 -37.37 17.54 -6.29
CA PHE A 502 -36.28 17.50 -7.26
C PHE A 502 -36.64 16.48 -8.34
N ASP A 503 -37.26 16.92 -9.43
CA ASP A 503 -37.35 16.12 -10.66
C ASP A 503 -36.13 16.42 -11.52
N VAL A 504 -35.07 15.63 -11.34
CA VAL A 504 -33.88 15.66 -12.19
C VAL A 504 -34.10 14.66 -13.32
N LYS A 505 -34.28 15.14 -14.56
CA LYS A 505 -34.24 14.28 -15.75
C LYS A 505 -32.79 13.90 -16.05
N LEU A 506 -32.46 12.62 -15.93
CA LEU A 506 -31.11 12.09 -16.12
C LEU A 506 -30.86 11.65 -17.57
N ASP A 507 -29.65 11.92 -18.06
CA ASP A 507 -29.11 11.59 -19.39
C ASP A 507 -28.87 10.06 -19.55
N PRO A 508 -29.00 9.43 -20.74
CA PRO A 508 -28.83 7.97 -20.90
C PRO A 508 -27.45 7.43 -20.47
N ALA A 509 -26.38 8.24 -20.59
CA ALA A 509 -25.05 7.89 -20.09
C ALA A 509 -24.99 7.72 -18.55
N SER A 510 -26.00 8.23 -17.82
CA SER A 510 -26.17 8.02 -16.38
C SER A 510 -26.61 6.59 -16.04
N GLN A 511 -27.29 5.88 -16.94
CA GLN A 511 -27.82 4.54 -16.64
C GLN A 511 -26.73 3.48 -16.61
N ASP A 512 -25.72 3.56 -17.49
CA ASP A 512 -24.57 2.66 -17.48
C ASP A 512 -23.64 2.91 -16.28
N LEU A 513 -23.41 4.19 -15.94
CA LEU A 513 -22.70 4.56 -14.71
C LEU A 513 -23.45 4.05 -13.47
N GLN A 514 -24.77 4.18 -13.42
CA GLN A 514 -25.59 3.64 -12.33
C GLN A 514 -25.52 2.13 -12.23
N LYS A 515 -25.55 1.42 -13.36
CA LYS A 515 -25.40 -0.04 -13.40
C LYS A 515 -24.03 -0.47 -12.86
N ASN A 516 -22.97 0.26 -13.19
CA ASN A 516 -21.62 -0.01 -12.71
C ASN A 516 -21.46 0.34 -11.22
N LEU A 517 -21.99 1.50 -10.76
CA LEU A 517 -21.99 1.89 -9.34
C LEU A 517 -22.77 0.90 -8.47
N ALA A 518 -23.93 0.45 -8.94
CA ALA A 518 -24.74 -0.57 -8.28
C ALA A 518 -24.10 -1.98 -8.30
N GLN A 519 -23.00 -2.16 -9.04
CA GLN A 519 -22.22 -3.40 -9.13
C GLN A 519 -20.83 -3.28 -8.47
N SER A 520 -20.52 -2.20 -7.76
CA SER A 520 -19.18 -1.93 -7.23
C SER A 520 -19.08 -2.03 -5.71
N LYS A 521 -18.09 -2.77 -5.21
CA LYS A 521 -17.83 -2.88 -3.75
C LYS A 521 -17.37 -1.56 -3.14
N ARG A 522 -16.64 -0.72 -3.87
CA ARG A 522 -16.11 0.56 -3.38
C ARG A 522 -16.28 1.65 -4.44
N ILE A 523 -16.64 2.84 -4.01
CA ILE A 523 -16.74 4.02 -4.88
C ILE A 523 -15.71 5.03 -4.41
N GLU A 524 -14.72 5.31 -5.25
CA GLU A 524 -13.70 6.32 -4.97
C GLU A 524 -14.14 7.67 -5.54
N LEU A 525 -14.08 8.69 -4.68
CA LEU A 525 -14.38 10.07 -5.04
C LEU A 525 -13.08 10.78 -5.46
N PRO A 526 -13.15 11.93 -6.16
CA PRO A 526 -11.98 12.78 -6.45
C PRO A 526 -11.26 13.33 -5.20
N TYR A 527 -11.80 13.05 -4.01
CA TYR A 527 -11.33 13.49 -2.71
C TYR A 527 -11.60 12.39 -1.68
N SER A 528 -10.75 12.25 -0.65
CA SER A 528 -11.02 11.30 0.43
C SER A 528 -11.96 11.88 1.46
N LEU A 529 -12.92 11.07 1.93
CA LEU A 529 -13.73 11.35 3.12
C LEU A 529 -13.13 10.74 4.39
N VAL A 530 -11.94 10.13 4.28
CA VAL A 530 -11.18 9.59 5.40
C VAL A 530 -9.72 10.06 5.34
N GLU A 531 -9.21 10.61 6.43
CA GLU A 531 -7.81 10.98 6.59
C GLU A 531 -7.29 10.53 7.96
N ALA A 532 -6.18 9.78 7.96
CA ALA A 532 -5.54 9.28 9.19
C ALA A 532 -6.54 8.65 10.20
N GLY A 533 -7.45 7.82 9.70
CA GLY A 533 -8.44 7.11 10.51
C GLY A 533 -9.58 7.96 11.05
N ARG A 534 -9.88 9.08 10.37
CA ARG A 534 -10.95 10.00 10.76
C ARG A 534 -11.75 10.45 9.55
N ALA A 535 -13.05 10.64 9.76
CA ALA A 535 -13.92 11.18 8.74
C ALA A 535 -13.63 12.66 8.48
N THR A 536 -13.53 13.04 7.22
CA THR A 536 -13.33 14.42 6.76
C THR A 536 -14.56 14.92 5.98
N ALA A 537 -14.64 16.23 5.78
CA ALA A 537 -15.69 16.82 4.96
C ALA A 537 -15.25 16.92 3.49
N PRO A 538 -16.19 16.91 2.52
CA PRO A 538 -15.88 17.23 1.14
C PRO A 538 -15.21 18.61 0.99
N PRO A 539 -14.42 18.85 -0.08
CA PRO A 539 -13.86 20.15 -0.38
C PRO A 539 -14.93 21.25 -0.37
N LYS A 540 -14.71 22.32 0.40
CA LYS A 540 -15.66 23.44 0.59
C LYS A 540 -17.04 23.02 1.14
N GLY A 541 -17.20 21.78 1.61
CA GLY A 541 -18.48 21.22 2.04
C GLY A 541 -19.43 20.87 0.89
N ASP A 542 -18.93 20.77 -0.35
CA ASP A 542 -19.76 20.46 -1.52
C ASP A 542 -20.09 18.96 -1.60
N LEU A 543 -21.37 18.62 -1.49
CA LEU A 543 -21.88 17.26 -1.53
C LEU A 543 -22.42 16.87 -2.92
N SER A 544 -22.27 17.73 -3.93
CA SER A 544 -22.89 17.59 -5.26
C SER A 544 -22.59 16.26 -5.94
N ASP A 545 -21.41 15.69 -5.74
CA ASP A 545 -21.03 14.41 -6.35
C ASP A 545 -21.74 13.22 -5.70
N LEU A 546 -22.11 13.32 -4.42
CA LEU A 546 -22.87 12.29 -3.71
C LEU A 546 -24.34 12.22 -4.18
N PHE A 547 -24.93 13.37 -4.51
CA PHE A 547 -26.31 13.44 -5.02
C PHE A 547 -26.46 12.75 -6.38
N LYS A 548 -25.38 12.63 -7.16
CA LYS A 548 -25.40 12.03 -8.50
C LYS A 548 -25.26 10.50 -8.49
N LEU A 549 -24.93 9.90 -7.34
CA LEU A 549 -24.59 8.47 -7.28
C LEU A 549 -25.79 7.55 -7.43
N PHE A 550 -26.94 7.93 -6.85
CA PHE A 550 -28.15 7.10 -6.85
C PHE A 550 -29.37 7.90 -7.32
N PRO A 551 -30.26 7.32 -8.16
CA PRO A 551 -31.34 8.05 -8.83
C PRO A 551 -32.33 8.78 -7.91
N THR A 552 -32.52 8.25 -6.70
CA THR A 552 -33.53 8.73 -5.75
C THR A 552 -32.91 9.54 -4.60
N THR A 553 -31.62 9.88 -4.68
CA THR A 553 -30.93 10.62 -3.62
C THR A 553 -31.52 12.01 -3.46
N PHE A 554 -31.96 12.34 -2.25
CA PHE A 554 -32.45 13.66 -1.87
C PHE A 554 -31.66 14.30 -0.72
N GLY A 555 -30.70 13.57 -0.14
CA GLY A 555 -29.81 14.09 0.91
C GLY A 555 -28.53 13.26 1.02
N ALA A 556 -27.45 13.87 1.50
CA ALA A 556 -26.24 13.15 1.90
C ALA A 556 -25.62 13.86 3.10
N ASP A 557 -25.12 13.10 4.08
CA ASP A 557 -24.42 13.64 5.25
C ASP A 557 -23.22 12.76 5.59
N VAL A 558 -22.06 13.41 5.81
CA VAL A 558 -20.95 12.77 6.52
C VAL A 558 -21.29 12.80 8.01
N PHE A 559 -21.78 11.69 8.53
CA PHE A 559 -22.18 11.53 9.92
C PHE A 559 -21.39 10.39 10.57
N PRO A 560 -20.18 10.67 11.11
CA PRO A 560 -19.29 9.63 11.59
C PRO A 560 -19.96 8.66 12.59
N PRO A 561 -19.78 7.34 12.43
CA PRO A 561 -18.77 6.72 11.59
C PRO A 561 -19.24 6.37 10.16
N TYR A 562 -20.37 6.90 9.69
CA TYR A 562 -20.95 6.57 8.38
C TYR A 562 -21.01 7.76 7.43
N LEU A 563 -21.08 7.45 6.14
CA LEU A 563 -21.69 8.31 5.14
C LEU A 563 -23.17 7.92 5.00
N ILE A 564 -24.08 8.85 5.27
CA ILE A 564 -25.52 8.63 5.12
C ILE A 564 -25.94 9.16 3.75
N ILE A 565 -26.51 8.30 2.91
CA ILE A 565 -27.13 8.67 1.64
C ILE A 565 -28.65 8.52 1.80
N ARG A 566 -29.38 9.62 1.68
CA ARG A 566 -30.84 9.63 1.80
C ARG A 566 -31.49 9.51 0.44
N VAL A 567 -32.35 8.51 0.30
CA VAL A 567 -32.97 8.10 -0.97
C VAL A 567 -34.46 7.95 -0.80
N ARG A 568 -35.26 8.34 -1.80
CA ARG A 568 -36.73 8.11 -1.75
C ARG A 568 -37.07 6.63 -1.72
N ASP A 569 -36.33 5.85 -2.53
CA ASP A 569 -36.42 4.40 -2.60
C ASP A 569 -35.06 3.80 -2.29
N ILE A 570 -34.99 2.95 -1.26
CA ILE A 570 -33.76 2.25 -0.88
C ILE A 570 -33.33 1.33 -2.03
N PRO A 571 -32.08 1.43 -2.53
CA PRO A 571 -31.62 0.56 -3.60
C PRO A 571 -31.62 -0.91 -3.14
N PRO A 572 -31.89 -1.87 -4.03
CA PRO A 572 -31.81 -3.28 -3.68
C PRO A 572 -30.38 -3.62 -3.24
N LYS A 573 -30.25 -4.49 -2.23
CA LYS A 573 -28.94 -5.05 -1.82
C LYS A 573 -28.36 -5.95 -2.93
N PRO A 574 -27.03 -6.12 -2.99
CA PRO A 574 -26.01 -5.58 -2.08
C PRO A 574 -25.70 -4.09 -2.29
N TRP A 575 -25.26 -3.42 -1.23
CA TRP A 575 -24.78 -2.03 -1.30
C TRP A 575 -23.26 -1.99 -1.32
N PRO A 576 -22.64 -0.94 -1.88
CA PRO A 576 -21.21 -0.70 -1.74
C PRO A 576 -20.80 -0.74 -0.26
N LEU A 577 -19.59 -1.21 0.03
CA LEU A 577 -19.03 -1.22 1.37
C LEU A 577 -18.64 0.20 1.79
N THR A 578 -17.94 0.94 0.91
CA THR A 578 -17.50 2.32 1.17
C THR A 578 -17.73 3.26 -0.02
N ILE A 579 -17.89 4.56 0.28
CA ILE A 579 -17.85 5.67 -0.66
C ILE A 579 -16.87 6.72 -0.13
N GLY A 580 -15.82 7.03 -0.90
CA GLY A 580 -14.74 7.94 -0.47
C GLY A 580 -14.02 7.47 0.80
N GLY A 581 -13.97 6.15 1.03
CA GLY A 581 -13.39 5.53 2.23
C GLY A 581 -14.33 5.39 3.43
N LEU A 582 -15.51 6.02 3.44
CA LEU A 582 -16.47 5.90 4.55
C LEU A 582 -17.52 4.79 4.30
N PRO A 583 -17.86 3.99 5.32
CA PRO A 583 -18.97 3.05 5.24
C PRO A 583 -20.30 3.73 4.94
N VAL A 584 -21.05 3.20 3.98
CA VAL A 584 -22.30 3.83 3.52
C VAL A 584 -23.53 3.22 4.18
N GLN A 585 -24.49 4.08 4.51
CA GLN A 585 -25.83 3.70 4.94
C GLN A 585 -26.90 4.45 4.14
N PHE A 586 -27.95 3.73 3.73
CA PHE A 586 -29.10 4.31 3.05
C PHE A 586 -30.25 4.55 4.03
N SER A 587 -30.98 5.65 3.86
CA SER A 587 -32.17 5.97 4.64
C SER A 587 -33.23 6.64 3.77
N THR A 588 -34.51 6.35 4.03
CA THR A 588 -35.64 7.12 3.48
C THR A 588 -36.05 8.29 4.37
N ASP A 589 -35.55 8.33 5.62
CA ASP A 589 -35.91 9.34 6.60
C ASP A 589 -34.99 10.57 6.52
N LYS A 590 -35.61 11.75 6.46
CA LYS A 590 -34.95 13.06 6.38
C LYS A 590 -34.14 13.41 7.64
N TRP A 591 -34.53 12.90 8.80
CA TRP A 591 -34.05 13.31 10.12
C TRP A 591 -33.28 12.24 10.89
N VAL A 592 -33.35 10.98 10.46
CA VAL A 592 -32.63 9.90 11.15
C VAL A 592 -31.11 10.07 11.00
N GLY A 593 -30.45 10.21 12.15
CA GLY A 593 -29.04 9.86 12.31
C GLY A 593 -28.98 8.36 12.53
N SER A 594 -28.39 7.63 11.59
CA SER A 594 -28.42 6.16 11.56
C SER A 594 -27.50 5.48 12.58
N PHE A 595 -26.76 6.26 13.37
CA PHE A 595 -25.90 5.79 14.44
C PHE A 595 -26.18 6.54 15.74
N ASP A 596 -26.72 5.82 16.73
CA ASP A 596 -26.91 6.36 18.07
C ASP A 596 -25.56 6.48 18.80
N ARG A 597 -25.07 7.73 18.91
CA ARG A 597 -23.86 8.03 19.66
C ARG A 597 -24.09 7.98 21.17
N GLY A 598 -25.32 8.20 21.64
CA GLY A 598 -25.66 8.45 23.04
C GLY A 598 -25.63 9.93 23.44
N GLN A 599 -25.78 10.20 24.73
CA GLN A 599 -25.79 11.54 25.31
C GLN A 599 -24.37 12.07 25.52
N LEU A 600 -24.10 13.32 25.15
CA LEU A 600 -22.80 13.96 25.42
C LEU A 600 -22.59 14.20 26.92
N GLY A 601 -21.42 13.82 27.44
CA GLY A 601 -21.02 14.07 28.84
C GLY A 601 -20.96 15.55 29.18
N ARG A 602 -21.16 15.89 30.46
CA ARG A 602 -21.20 17.29 30.95
C ARG A 602 -20.18 17.59 32.05
N GLY A 603 -19.36 16.61 32.43
CA GLY A 603 -18.28 16.73 33.38
C GLY A 603 -17.02 17.35 32.77
N HIS A 604 -15.98 17.44 33.60
CA HIS A 604 -14.68 18.00 33.21
C HIS A 604 -14.02 17.21 32.08
N LYS A 605 -13.19 17.90 31.29
CA LYS A 605 -12.34 17.27 30.29
C LYS A 605 -11.22 16.52 31.02
N VAL A 606 -10.78 15.39 30.46
CA VAL A 606 -9.75 14.54 31.07
C VAL A 606 -8.70 14.14 30.03
N LEU A 607 -7.50 13.81 30.51
CA LEU A 607 -6.33 13.50 29.67
C LEU A 607 -6.00 14.62 28.66
N GLU A 608 -6.04 15.88 29.12
CA GLU A 608 -5.80 17.05 28.26
C GLU A 608 -4.35 17.17 27.77
N ASP A 609 -3.44 16.37 28.32
CA ASP A 609 -2.06 16.21 27.82
C ASP A 609 -1.97 15.39 26.53
N LEU A 610 -3.07 14.78 26.08
CA LEU A 610 -3.16 13.99 24.86
C LEU A 610 -4.15 14.62 23.87
N ASP A 611 -3.80 14.61 22.58
CA ASP A 611 -4.68 15.11 21.52
C ASP A 611 -4.98 14.06 20.44
N LEU A 612 -6.14 13.41 20.57
CA LEU A 612 -6.61 12.46 19.56
C LEU A 612 -7.26 13.15 18.35
N GLN A 613 -7.35 14.49 18.32
CA GLN A 613 -7.79 15.27 17.16
C GLN A 613 -6.70 15.43 16.08
N GLU A 614 -5.56 14.77 16.20
CA GLU A 614 -4.64 14.59 15.07
C GLU A 614 -4.68 13.18 14.47
N GLY A 615 -5.39 12.23 15.11
CA GLY A 615 -5.62 10.87 14.59
C GLY A 615 -4.40 9.94 14.65
N ARG A 616 -3.30 10.34 15.31
CA ARG A 616 -2.02 9.62 15.28
C ARG A 616 -1.65 8.91 16.57
N ASP A 617 -2.30 9.22 17.70
CA ASP A 617 -1.77 8.86 19.03
C ASP A 617 -2.60 7.84 19.81
N TYR A 618 -3.67 7.27 19.24
CA TYR A 618 -4.42 6.22 19.94
C TYR A 618 -3.57 4.95 20.05
N ASN A 619 -3.44 4.38 21.26
CA ASN A 619 -2.73 3.12 21.52
C ASN A 619 -3.19 2.50 22.85
N GLN A 620 -2.65 1.32 23.19
CA GLN A 620 -3.01 0.62 24.44
C GLN A 620 -2.77 1.46 25.71
N ALA A 621 -1.72 2.29 25.76
CA ALA A 621 -1.46 3.14 26.92
C ALA A 621 -2.54 4.21 27.07
N VAL A 622 -3.01 4.79 25.96
CA VAL A 622 -4.12 5.76 25.95
C VAL A 622 -5.42 5.09 26.39
N LEU A 623 -5.76 3.91 25.86
CA LEU A 623 -6.95 3.15 26.28
C LEU A 623 -6.92 2.85 27.78
N ARG A 624 -5.77 2.39 28.30
CA ARG A 624 -5.59 2.11 29.73
C ARG A 624 -5.79 3.37 30.59
N ARG A 625 -5.24 4.52 30.16
CA ARG A 625 -5.45 5.80 30.85
C ARG A 625 -6.91 6.22 30.82
N ALA A 626 -7.60 6.06 29.69
CA ALA A 626 -9.01 6.37 29.55
C ALA A 626 -9.90 5.52 30.49
N VAL A 627 -9.64 4.21 30.59
CA VAL A 627 -10.32 3.33 31.55
C VAL A 627 -10.06 3.75 33.00
N ARG A 628 -8.81 4.10 33.34
CA ARG A 628 -8.43 4.54 34.69
C ARG A 628 -9.16 5.79 35.16
N VAL A 629 -9.48 6.73 34.26
CA VAL A 629 -10.28 7.92 34.61
C VAL A 629 -11.59 7.50 35.27
N PHE A 630 -12.30 6.52 34.71
CA PHE A 630 -13.59 6.09 35.27
C PHE A 630 -13.43 5.36 36.61
N GLN A 631 -12.33 4.63 36.78
CA GLN A 631 -11.98 4.02 38.07
C GLN A 631 -11.73 5.08 39.15
N GLU A 632 -10.97 6.14 38.82
CA GLU A 632 -10.67 7.26 39.72
C GLU A 632 -11.94 8.07 40.07
N LEU A 633 -12.82 8.26 39.09
CA LEU A 633 -14.14 8.88 39.29
C LEU A 633 -15.12 7.97 40.06
N LYS A 634 -14.75 6.71 40.32
CA LYS A 634 -15.60 5.68 40.92
C LYS A 634 -16.90 5.45 40.14
N ILE A 635 -16.84 5.64 38.84
CA ILE A 635 -17.95 5.41 37.91
C ILE A 635 -17.73 4.06 37.25
N LYS A 636 -18.69 3.16 37.43
CA LYS A 636 -18.68 1.88 36.72
C LYS A 636 -19.03 2.13 35.25
N ILE A 637 -18.25 1.55 34.34
CA ILE A 637 -18.55 1.50 32.91
C ILE A 637 -18.54 0.04 32.46
N ARG A 638 -19.32 -0.28 31.44
CA ARG A 638 -19.34 -1.61 30.82
C ARG A 638 -18.34 -1.71 29.68
N ASP A 639 -18.27 -0.68 28.83
CA ASP A 639 -17.40 -0.64 27.67
C ASP A 639 -17.01 0.79 27.30
N ILE A 640 -15.90 0.92 26.57
CA ILE A 640 -15.36 2.18 26.07
C ILE A 640 -14.70 1.96 24.70
N PHE A 641 -15.16 2.68 23.68
CA PHE A 641 -14.69 2.55 22.30
C PHE A 641 -14.43 3.92 21.64
N CYS A 642 -13.34 4.02 20.88
CA CYS A 642 -12.98 5.19 20.08
C CYS A 642 -13.33 4.95 18.60
N PHE A 643 -14.24 5.76 18.05
CA PHE A 643 -14.78 5.65 16.68
C PHE A 643 -14.09 6.59 15.66
N GLY A 644 -12.83 6.97 15.92
CA GLY A 644 -12.10 7.85 14.99
C GLY A 644 -12.63 9.29 14.99
N GLY A 645 -12.62 9.92 16.17
CA GLY A 645 -13.04 11.32 16.37
C GLY A 645 -13.98 11.55 17.55
N PHE A 646 -14.48 10.49 18.19
CA PHE A 646 -15.23 10.54 19.43
C PHE A 646 -15.12 9.22 20.22
N TRP A 647 -15.44 9.28 21.50
CA TRP A 647 -15.59 8.12 22.36
C TRP A 647 -17.06 7.79 22.57
N GLN A 648 -17.38 6.50 22.59
CA GLN A 648 -18.67 5.98 23.04
C GLN A 648 -18.45 5.06 24.23
N ILE A 649 -19.16 5.32 25.32
CA ILE A 649 -19.03 4.61 26.61
C ILE A 649 -20.39 4.12 27.05
N THR A 650 -20.47 2.87 27.51
CA THR A 650 -21.72 2.34 28.12
C THR A 650 -21.66 2.37 29.64
N ILE A 651 -22.69 2.92 30.27
CA ILE A 651 -22.79 3.22 31.71
C ILE A 651 -24.07 2.62 32.34
N PRO A 652 -24.12 2.40 33.67
CA PRO A 652 -25.34 2.02 34.37
C PRO A 652 -26.47 3.02 34.20
N ASP A 653 -27.71 2.51 34.19
CA ASP A 653 -28.91 3.35 34.19
C ASP A 653 -28.92 4.29 35.41
N GLY A 654 -29.37 5.53 35.23
CA GLY A 654 -29.46 6.53 36.30
C GLY A 654 -28.13 7.19 36.70
N THR A 655 -27.02 6.90 36.04
CA THR A 655 -25.74 7.60 36.24
C THR A 655 -25.85 9.09 35.89
N ASP A 656 -25.39 9.99 36.76
CA ASP A 656 -25.47 11.44 36.53
C ASP A 656 -24.48 11.90 35.44
N ILE A 657 -25.02 12.34 34.30
CA ILE A 657 -24.26 12.85 33.14
C ILE A 657 -23.36 14.05 33.47
N LYS A 658 -23.63 14.78 34.56
CA LYS A 658 -22.78 15.91 35.02
C LYS A 658 -21.44 15.44 35.57
N LEU A 659 -21.35 14.18 36.02
CA LEU A 659 -20.11 13.59 36.53
C LEU A 659 -19.28 12.95 35.40
N LEU A 660 -19.88 12.75 34.23
CA LEU A 660 -19.26 12.03 33.12
C LEU A 660 -18.43 12.98 32.24
N PRO A 661 -17.15 12.67 31.98
CA PRO A 661 -16.28 13.53 31.18
C PRO A 661 -16.91 13.98 29.86
N SER A 662 -16.85 15.28 29.56
CA SER A 662 -17.34 15.79 28.27
C SER A 662 -16.39 15.48 27.11
N ARG A 663 -15.09 15.32 27.41
CA ARG A 663 -14.04 14.93 26.48
C ARG A 663 -12.96 14.09 27.15
N ILE A 664 -12.41 13.13 26.42
CA ILE A 664 -11.26 12.31 26.81
C ILE A 664 -10.19 12.46 25.71
N ALA A 665 -9.01 12.97 26.05
CA ALA A 665 -7.90 13.21 25.11
C ALA A 665 -8.36 14.01 23.87
N SER A 666 -8.97 15.16 24.12
CA SER A 666 -9.55 16.09 23.14
C SER A 666 -10.75 15.58 22.31
N ASN A 667 -11.06 14.28 22.29
CA ASN A 667 -12.24 13.75 21.61
C ASN A 667 -13.51 13.88 22.47
N PRO A 668 -14.67 14.27 21.91
CA PRO A 668 -15.96 14.27 22.61
C PRO A 668 -16.36 12.87 23.08
N SER A 669 -16.97 12.80 24.26
CA SER A 669 -17.35 11.53 24.90
C SER A 669 -18.86 11.44 25.03
N PHE A 670 -19.42 10.42 24.39
CA PHE A 670 -20.85 10.12 24.38
C PHE A 670 -21.15 8.87 25.19
N TYR A 671 -22.32 8.86 25.82
CA TYR A 671 -22.70 7.86 26.81
C TYR A 671 -24.04 7.24 26.47
N ARG A 672 -24.09 5.91 26.53
CA ARG A 672 -25.34 5.14 26.44
C ARG A 672 -25.52 4.36 27.73
N THR A 673 -26.76 4.17 28.12
CA THR A 673 -27.09 3.39 29.31
C THR A 673 -27.19 1.89 28.98
N ILE A 674 -27.02 1.02 29.97
CA ILE A 674 -27.11 -0.43 29.78
C ILE A 674 -28.48 -0.82 29.19
N SER A 675 -29.56 -0.18 29.62
CA SER A 675 -30.91 -0.41 29.07
C SER A 675 -31.04 -0.06 27.59
N GLN A 676 -30.27 0.92 27.09
CA GLN A 676 -30.25 1.32 25.68
C GLN A 676 -29.41 0.38 24.80
N VAL A 677 -28.52 -0.39 25.40
CA VAL A 677 -27.61 -1.30 24.70
C VAL A 677 -27.71 -2.68 25.36
N PRO A 678 -28.86 -3.37 25.24
CA PRO A 678 -29.01 -4.68 25.86
C PRO A 678 -27.91 -5.62 25.37
N GLU A 679 -27.37 -6.44 26.28
CA GLU A 679 -26.41 -7.47 25.87
C GLU A 679 -27.04 -8.35 24.79
N PRO A 680 -26.24 -8.83 23.81
CA PRO A 680 -26.69 -9.95 23.01
C PRO A 680 -27.06 -11.06 23.98
N ASN A 681 -28.32 -11.51 23.93
CA ASN A 681 -28.75 -12.63 24.76
C ASN A 681 -27.73 -13.77 24.57
N PRO A 682 -27.12 -14.32 25.64
CA PRO A 682 -26.20 -15.44 25.51
C PRO A 682 -26.83 -16.64 24.79
N ALA A 683 -28.16 -16.80 24.87
CA ALA A 683 -28.93 -17.76 24.08
C ALA A 683 -29.20 -17.32 22.61
N ALA A 684 -28.93 -16.05 22.29
CA ALA A 684 -28.82 -15.51 20.94
C ALA A 684 -27.37 -15.48 20.42
N LEU A 685 -26.40 -16.09 21.13
CA LEU A 685 -25.16 -16.58 20.53
C LEU A 685 -25.54 -17.90 19.83
N ARG A 686 -25.87 -17.79 18.54
CA ARG A 686 -26.98 -18.56 17.98
C ARG A 686 -26.68 -20.06 17.90
N ASN A 687 -27.61 -20.78 18.51
CA ASN A 687 -27.54 -22.14 19.04
C ASN A 687 -27.63 -23.27 17.98
N LYS A 688 -27.69 -22.95 16.68
CA LYS A 688 -27.84 -23.91 15.58
C LYS A 688 -27.19 -23.36 14.31
N PRO A 689 -26.84 -24.21 13.32
CA PRO A 689 -26.46 -23.75 12.00
C PRO A 689 -27.51 -22.78 11.44
N PRO A 690 -27.10 -21.71 10.74
CA PRO A 690 -28.05 -20.77 10.16
C PRO A 690 -28.99 -21.49 9.18
N GLN A 691 -30.30 -21.38 9.42
CA GLN A 691 -31.31 -22.02 8.57
C GLN A 691 -31.40 -21.33 7.20
N GLY A 692 -31.52 -22.12 6.14
CA GLY A 692 -31.69 -21.60 4.78
C GLY A 692 -30.44 -21.00 4.13
N ILE A 693 -29.25 -21.24 4.71
CA ILE A 693 -27.97 -20.79 4.16
C ILE A 693 -27.14 -22.02 3.75
N GLU A 694 -26.52 -21.97 2.57
CA GLU A 694 -25.51 -22.96 2.19
C GLU A 694 -24.22 -22.72 2.99
N TYR A 695 -23.76 -23.76 3.68
CA TYR A 695 -22.51 -23.75 4.43
C TYR A 695 -21.62 -24.93 4.04
N ASP A 696 -20.33 -24.78 4.33
CA ASP A 696 -19.30 -25.78 4.15
C ASP A 696 -19.11 -26.65 5.40
N ASP A 697 -19.56 -27.90 5.30
CA ASP A 697 -19.39 -28.95 6.29
C ASP A 697 -18.53 -30.10 5.73
N ILE A 698 -17.55 -29.83 4.87
CA ILE A 698 -16.67 -30.87 4.32
C ILE A 698 -15.80 -31.46 5.43
N LEU A 699 -15.62 -32.78 5.42
CA LEU A 699 -14.77 -33.49 6.37
C LEU A 699 -13.31 -33.45 5.91
N TYR A 700 -12.62 -32.35 6.19
CA TYR A 700 -11.24 -32.11 5.73
C TYR A 700 -10.20 -33.07 6.29
N THR A 701 -10.50 -33.78 7.39
CA THR A 701 -9.60 -34.81 7.97
C THR A 701 -9.48 -36.05 7.10
N THR A 702 -10.41 -36.29 6.18
CA THR A 702 -10.41 -37.46 5.29
C THR A 702 -9.85 -37.17 3.90
N ALA A 703 -9.50 -35.90 3.63
CA ALA A 703 -8.88 -35.53 2.36
C ALA A 703 -7.46 -36.11 2.23
N PRO A 704 -7.01 -36.49 1.02
CA PRO A 704 -5.60 -36.83 0.77
C PRO A 704 -4.69 -35.69 1.20
N ASN A 705 -3.67 -35.98 2.01
CA ASN A 705 -2.84 -34.95 2.66
C ASN A 705 -3.67 -33.93 3.46
N ALA A 706 -4.62 -34.40 4.28
CA ALA A 706 -5.42 -33.57 5.16
C ALA A 706 -4.57 -32.52 5.88
N LEU A 707 -4.94 -31.26 5.69
CA LEU A 707 -4.31 -30.08 6.26
C LEU A 707 -5.42 -29.13 6.68
N LEU A 708 -5.67 -29.08 7.99
CA LEU A 708 -6.68 -28.21 8.57
C LEU A 708 -6.18 -26.76 8.57
N ARG A 709 -7.11 -25.81 8.64
CA ARG A 709 -6.81 -24.38 8.56
C ARG A 709 -7.92 -23.54 9.20
N PRO A 710 -7.68 -22.26 9.50
CA PRO A 710 -8.72 -21.37 10.00
C PRO A 710 -9.91 -21.28 9.04
N GLY A 711 -11.11 -21.11 9.58
CA GLY A 711 -12.30 -21.01 8.74
C GLY A 711 -12.95 -22.35 8.35
N ILE A 712 -12.60 -23.46 9.02
CA ILE A 712 -13.35 -24.73 8.99
C ILE A 712 -14.44 -24.76 10.06
N MET A 713 -15.51 -25.53 9.82
CA MET A 713 -16.59 -25.71 10.80
C MET A 713 -16.11 -26.53 11.99
N LEU A 714 -16.40 -26.07 13.20
CA LEU A 714 -16.22 -26.83 14.44
C LEU A 714 -17.54 -26.98 15.17
N SER A 715 -17.64 -27.95 16.08
CA SER A 715 -18.84 -28.15 16.89
C SER A 715 -18.61 -28.90 18.20
N SER A 716 -19.55 -28.74 19.13
CA SER A 716 -19.61 -29.49 20.38
C SER A 716 -20.15 -30.91 20.21
N SER A 717 -20.03 -31.72 21.26
CA SER A 717 -20.73 -33.00 21.39
C SER A 717 -22.26 -32.85 21.32
N VAL A 718 -22.94 -33.93 20.92
CA VAL A 718 -24.41 -34.04 20.95
C VAL A 718 -24.91 -34.07 22.39
N ARG A 719 -25.92 -33.27 22.68
CA ARG A 719 -26.72 -33.30 23.90
C ARG A 719 -28.16 -33.64 23.56
N THR A 720 -28.81 -34.40 24.43
CA THR A 720 -30.26 -34.65 24.33
C THR A 720 -30.99 -33.71 25.27
N ILE A 721 -31.85 -32.86 24.72
CA ILE A 721 -32.73 -31.97 25.49
C ILE A 721 -34.16 -32.51 25.36
N ILE A 722 -34.86 -32.65 26.47
CA ILE A 722 -36.28 -33.04 26.46
C ILE A 722 -37.11 -31.76 26.37
N ARG A 723 -37.83 -31.58 25.26
CA ARG A 723 -38.80 -30.49 25.06
C ARG A 723 -40.17 -31.08 24.78
N ASN A 724 -41.18 -30.66 25.55
CA ASN A 724 -42.56 -31.14 25.42
C ASN A 724 -42.73 -32.67 25.44
N GLY A 725 -41.85 -33.40 26.14
CA GLY A 725 -41.89 -34.87 26.22
C GLY A 725 -41.19 -35.60 25.07
N GLU A 726 -40.63 -34.87 24.10
CA GLU A 726 -39.83 -35.43 23.00
C GLU A 726 -38.33 -35.16 23.22
N SER A 727 -37.49 -36.15 22.90
CA SER A 727 -36.04 -36.02 22.94
C SER A 727 -35.52 -35.37 21.66
N GLU A 728 -34.93 -34.18 21.77
CA GLU A 728 -34.28 -33.47 20.66
C GLU A 728 -32.75 -33.49 20.85
N GLU A 729 -32.01 -33.89 19.82
CA GLU A 729 -30.55 -33.77 19.80
C GLU A 729 -30.12 -32.33 19.48
N TYR A 730 -29.07 -31.89 20.15
CA TYR A 730 -28.61 -30.52 20.13
C TYR A 730 -27.07 -30.44 20.24
N PHE A 731 -26.43 -29.68 19.36
CA PHE A 731 -25.00 -29.34 19.45
C PHE A 731 -24.77 -27.93 18.88
N LYS A 732 -23.72 -27.26 19.36
CA LYS A 732 -23.34 -25.91 18.91
C LYS A 732 -22.37 -26.00 17.74
N THR A 733 -22.45 -25.06 16.80
CA THR A 733 -21.53 -24.96 15.65
C THR A 733 -20.82 -23.62 15.63
N THR A 734 -19.50 -23.63 15.42
CA THR A 734 -18.63 -22.45 15.40
C THR A 734 -17.60 -22.58 14.27
N THR A 735 -16.64 -21.66 14.22
CA THR A 735 -15.54 -21.67 13.25
C THR A 735 -14.19 -21.86 13.95
N SER A 736 -13.27 -22.58 13.31
CA SER A 736 -11.89 -22.72 13.77
C SER A 736 -11.12 -21.41 13.62
N GLY A 737 -10.42 -21.02 14.68
CA GLY A 737 -9.56 -19.83 14.69
C GLY A 737 -8.14 -20.14 14.23
N ILE A 738 -7.15 -19.50 14.86
CA ILE A 738 -5.74 -19.56 14.44
C ILE A 738 -4.93 -20.59 15.22
N LEU A 739 -3.87 -21.08 14.59
CA LEU A 739 -2.83 -21.88 15.22
C LEU A 739 -1.88 -20.98 16.01
N VAL A 740 -1.71 -21.32 17.29
CA VAL A 740 -0.88 -20.58 18.23
C VAL A 740 0.10 -21.50 18.93
N THR A 741 1.15 -20.90 19.46
CA THR A 741 2.10 -21.58 20.34
C THR A 741 2.21 -20.86 21.68
N ASN A 742 2.40 -21.62 22.74
CA ASN A 742 2.72 -21.05 24.04
C ASN A 742 4.23 -20.79 24.18
N GLN A 743 4.65 -20.20 25.30
CA GLN A 743 6.07 -19.93 25.59
C GLN A 743 6.97 -21.18 25.62
N LYS A 744 6.41 -22.40 25.71
CA LYS A 744 7.14 -23.67 25.70
C LYS A 744 7.24 -24.29 24.30
N GLY A 745 6.68 -23.64 23.27
CA GLY A 745 6.64 -24.17 21.91
C GLY A 745 5.56 -25.24 21.70
N GLU A 746 4.64 -25.43 22.65
CA GLU A 746 3.51 -26.36 22.46
C GLU A 746 2.49 -25.75 21.49
N LEU A 747 1.86 -26.59 20.68
CA LEU A 747 0.95 -26.17 19.60
C LEU A 747 -0.51 -26.29 20.03
N PHE A 748 -1.32 -25.29 19.66
CA PHE A 748 -2.75 -25.24 19.92
C PHE A 748 -3.49 -24.48 18.82
N ILE A 749 -4.81 -24.61 18.76
CA ILE A 749 -5.66 -23.71 17.97
C ILE A 749 -6.59 -22.92 18.89
N THR A 750 -6.97 -21.71 18.48
CA THR A 750 -8.00 -20.93 19.17
C THR A 750 -9.39 -21.38 18.72
N VAL A 751 -10.29 -21.54 19.68
CA VAL A 751 -11.72 -21.77 19.46
C VAL A 751 -12.53 -20.80 20.33
N THR A 752 -13.81 -20.60 20.04
CA THR A 752 -14.65 -19.73 20.87
C THR A 752 -15.16 -20.48 22.10
N THR A 753 -15.07 -19.89 23.30
CA THR A 753 -15.37 -20.59 24.56
C THR A 753 -16.82 -21.04 24.64
N HIS A 754 -17.77 -20.17 24.31
CA HIS A 754 -19.20 -20.50 24.37
C HIS A 754 -19.60 -21.67 23.45
N GLY A 755 -18.77 -22.01 22.46
CA GLY A 755 -18.96 -23.15 21.57
C GLY A 755 -18.73 -24.51 22.22
N PHE A 756 -17.95 -24.57 23.32
CA PHE A 756 -17.41 -25.82 23.87
C PHE A 756 -17.51 -25.94 25.39
N GLU A 757 -18.48 -25.28 26.02
CA GLU A 757 -18.73 -25.28 27.49
C GLU A 757 -19.15 -26.64 28.09
N ASP A 758 -19.06 -27.71 27.30
CA ASP A 758 -19.63 -29.01 27.59
C ASP A 758 -18.57 -29.98 28.11
N ASP A 759 -18.22 -31.01 27.34
CA ASP A 759 -17.13 -31.95 27.65
C ASP A 759 -15.76 -31.50 27.09
N GLY A 760 -15.75 -30.32 26.45
CA GLY A 760 -14.59 -29.72 25.79
C GLY A 760 -14.13 -30.43 24.53
N LEU A 761 -14.87 -31.43 24.01
CA LEU A 761 -14.50 -32.11 22.76
C LEU A 761 -14.76 -31.22 21.54
N VAL A 762 -13.78 -31.18 20.63
CA VAL A 762 -13.87 -30.39 19.40
C VAL A 762 -14.11 -31.33 18.22
N TYR A 763 -15.31 -31.28 17.65
CA TYR A 763 -15.67 -32.04 16.45
C TYR A 763 -15.46 -31.21 15.19
N HIS A 764 -15.02 -31.86 14.11
CA HIS A 764 -15.05 -31.29 12.76
C HIS A 764 -15.64 -32.31 11.76
N PRO A 765 -16.58 -31.88 10.89
CA PRO A 765 -17.29 -30.60 10.94
C PRO A 765 -18.37 -30.60 12.04
N ASN A 766 -19.05 -31.74 12.26
CA ASN A 766 -20.13 -31.92 13.23
C ASN A 766 -20.13 -33.35 13.80
N PRO A 767 -20.78 -33.62 14.96
CA PRO A 767 -20.76 -34.96 15.56
C PRO A 767 -21.52 -36.03 14.77
N HIS A 768 -22.36 -35.66 13.80
CA HIS A 768 -23.09 -36.64 12.97
C HIS A 768 -22.28 -37.09 11.74
N LYS A 769 -21.48 -36.19 11.15
CA LYS A 769 -20.70 -36.43 9.93
C LYS A 769 -19.20 -36.60 10.18
N GLY A 770 -18.73 -36.04 11.28
CA GLY A 770 -17.31 -35.80 11.54
C GLY A 770 -16.73 -36.62 12.67
N THR A 771 -15.53 -36.22 13.08
CA THR A 771 -14.77 -36.87 14.15
C THR A 771 -14.30 -35.83 15.15
N VAL A 772 -13.99 -36.30 16.37
CA VAL A 772 -13.24 -35.49 17.33
C VAL A 772 -11.86 -35.22 16.75
N ILE A 773 -11.48 -33.95 16.63
CA ILE A 773 -10.17 -33.52 16.16
C ILE A 773 -9.30 -32.94 17.28
N GLY A 774 -9.87 -32.73 18.47
CA GLY A 774 -9.14 -32.15 19.58
C GLY A 774 -9.99 -31.97 20.82
N ARG A 775 -9.40 -31.30 21.81
CA ARG A 775 -10.06 -30.96 23.08
C ARG A 775 -9.62 -29.59 23.56
N VAL A 776 -10.55 -28.82 24.09
CA VAL A 776 -10.27 -27.59 24.83
C VAL A 776 -9.47 -27.92 26.10
N ILE A 777 -8.35 -27.25 26.28
CA ILE A 777 -7.44 -27.45 27.43
C ILE A 777 -7.42 -26.25 28.38
N GLU A 778 -7.76 -25.06 27.89
CA GLU A 778 -7.71 -23.82 28.66
C GLU A 778 -8.75 -22.84 28.12
N ASN A 779 -9.41 -22.10 29.02
CA ASN A 779 -10.26 -20.97 28.68
C ASN A 779 -9.52 -19.70 29.06
N LEU A 780 -9.43 -18.74 28.15
CA LEU A 780 -8.81 -17.44 28.41
C LEU A 780 -9.87 -16.52 29.06
N PRO A 781 -9.76 -16.21 30.37
CA PRO A 781 -10.83 -15.57 31.12
C PRO A 781 -11.28 -14.23 30.52
N GLY A 782 -12.60 -14.02 30.44
CA GLY A 782 -13.20 -12.77 29.95
C GLY A 782 -13.16 -12.54 28.43
N THR A 783 -12.41 -13.35 27.68
CA THR A 783 -12.19 -13.14 26.23
C THR A 783 -13.16 -13.90 25.34
N ASP A 784 -13.84 -14.94 25.83
CA ASP A 784 -14.59 -15.90 24.99
C ASP A 784 -13.71 -16.63 23.95
N ILE A 785 -12.41 -16.72 24.25
CA ILE A 785 -11.42 -17.52 23.52
C ILE A 785 -10.98 -18.69 24.41
N SER A 786 -10.96 -19.88 23.83
CA SER A 786 -10.39 -21.08 24.43
C SER A 786 -9.26 -21.64 23.57
N ILE A 787 -8.30 -22.29 24.22
CA ILE A 787 -7.17 -22.95 23.60
C ILE A 787 -7.49 -24.44 23.51
N ALA A 788 -7.49 -24.98 22.29
CA ALA A 788 -7.73 -26.38 22.03
C ALA A 788 -6.48 -27.07 21.50
N ARG A 789 -6.18 -28.25 22.05
CA ARG A 789 -5.12 -29.13 21.55
C ARG A 789 -5.71 -30.11 20.54
N LEU A 790 -5.16 -30.15 19.33
CA LEU A 790 -5.57 -31.13 18.33
C LEU A 790 -5.01 -32.52 18.64
N SER A 791 -5.70 -33.55 18.17
CA SER A 791 -5.28 -34.95 18.26
C SER A 791 -3.98 -35.19 17.48
N SER A 792 -3.17 -36.13 17.98
CA SER A 792 -1.92 -36.55 17.33
C SER A 792 -2.15 -37.01 15.89
N GLY A 793 -1.25 -36.65 14.99
CA GLY A 793 -1.30 -36.96 13.55
C GLY A 793 -2.07 -35.95 12.71
N LEU A 794 -2.77 -34.98 13.32
CA LEU A 794 -3.41 -33.90 12.58
C LEU A 794 -2.41 -32.79 12.23
N ARG A 795 -2.67 -32.12 11.10
CA ARG A 795 -1.87 -30.99 10.63
C ARG A 795 -2.72 -29.75 10.50
N TYR A 796 -2.15 -28.59 10.81
CA TYR A 796 -2.83 -27.30 10.74
C TYR A 796 -1.89 -26.23 10.19
N VAL A 797 -2.41 -25.30 9.38
CA VAL A 797 -1.66 -24.15 8.85
C VAL A 797 -2.47 -22.86 9.00
N ASN A 798 -1.80 -21.77 9.35
CA ASN A 798 -2.38 -20.43 9.45
C ASN A 798 -2.56 -19.76 8.07
N GLU A 799 -3.39 -20.36 7.22
CA GLU A 799 -3.72 -19.85 5.88
C GLU A 799 -5.23 -19.94 5.66
N THR A 800 -5.88 -18.90 5.12
CA THR A 800 -7.32 -18.97 4.81
C THR A 800 -7.58 -19.93 3.65
N PHE A 801 -8.85 -20.23 3.37
CA PHE A 801 -9.23 -20.83 2.08
C PHE A 801 -9.01 -19.83 0.94
N GLY A 802 -8.70 -20.36 -0.25
CA GLY A 802 -8.61 -19.60 -1.49
C GLY A 802 -9.93 -18.93 -1.87
N THR A 803 -9.83 -17.73 -2.43
CA THR A 803 -10.95 -16.91 -2.93
C THR A 803 -10.64 -16.43 -4.35
N TYR A 804 -11.60 -15.80 -5.04
CA TYR A 804 -11.33 -15.23 -6.37
C TYR A 804 -10.23 -14.16 -6.35
N ALA A 805 -10.20 -13.33 -5.29
CA ALA A 805 -9.21 -12.26 -5.14
C ALA A 805 -7.86 -12.75 -4.57
N ALA A 806 -7.86 -13.88 -3.87
CA ALA A 806 -6.67 -14.52 -3.32
C ALA A 806 -6.77 -16.05 -3.49
N PRO A 807 -6.47 -16.59 -4.68
CA PRO A 807 -6.69 -18.01 -5.02
C PRO A 807 -5.99 -19.01 -4.11
N ASP A 808 -4.84 -18.63 -3.54
CA ASP A 808 -4.07 -19.47 -2.62
C ASP A 808 -4.45 -19.29 -1.14
N GLY A 809 -5.37 -18.36 -0.86
CA GLY A 809 -5.70 -17.94 0.49
C GLY A 809 -4.69 -16.93 1.04
N VAL A 810 -5.00 -16.34 2.20
CA VAL A 810 -4.17 -15.35 2.86
C VAL A 810 -3.42 -16.03 4.01
N ARG A 811 -2.09 -15.93 4.02
CA ARG A 811 -1.26 -16.42 5.12
C ARG A 811 -1.31 -15.45 6.30
N MET A 812 -1.57 -15.98 7.49
CA MET A 812 -1.57 -15.20 8.73
C MET A 812 -0.16 -15.17 9.30
N ASN A 813 0.51 -14.02 9.17
CA ASN A 813 1.94 -13.84 9.45
C ASN A 813 2.23 -13.10 10.77
N GLY A 814 1.19 -12.77 11.55
CA GLY A 814 1.35 -11.98 12.76
C GLY A 814 0.01 -11.67 13.44
N ILE A 815 0.10 -11.18 14.68
CA ILE A 815 -1.01 -10.49 15.34
C ILE A 815 -0.83 -8.98 15.11
N SER A 816 -1.89 -8.33 14.64
CA SER A 816 -1.89 -6.89 14.35
C SER A 816 -1.93 -6.09 15.65
N PRO A 817 -1.04 -5.09 15.84
CA PRO A 817 -1.20 -4.14 16.93
C PRO A 817 -2.50 -3.35 16.71
N ALA A 818 -3.52 -3.56 17.56
CA ALA A 818 -4.87 -3.00 17.42
C ALA A 818 -4.96 -1.47 17.68
N TYR A 819 -4.12 -0.68 17.01
CA TYR A 819 -3.99 0.76 17.12
C TYR A 819 -3.10 1.39 16.03
N PRO A 820 -3.25 2.70 15.72
CA PRO A 820 -2.40 3.41 14.75
C PRO A 820 -0.89 3.36 15.08
N PRO A 821 -0.01 3.35 14.05
CA PRO A 821 -0.30 3.42 12.62
C PRO A 821 -0.71 2.07 12.01
N HIS A 822 -0.68 0.98 12.79
CA HIS A 822 -0.86 -0.41 12.34
C HIS A 822 -2.31 -0.77 12.04
N LEU A 823 -3.25 -0.29 12.85
CA LEU A 823 -4.68 -0.44 12.61
C LEU A 823 -5.42 0.83 12.99
N ARG A 824 -6.10 1.45 12.03
CA ARG A 824 -6.85 2.69 12.16
C ARG A 824 -8.32 2.42 11.93
N VAL A 825 -9.17 3.30 12.45
CA VAL A 825 -10.57 3.31 12.07
C VAL A 825 -10.67 3.55 10.56
N TYR A 826 -11.59 2.85 9.90
CA TYR A 826 -11.79 2.74 8.46
C TYR A 826 -10.75 1.92 7.67
N ASP A 827 -9.73 1.34 8.31
CA ASP A 827 -8.82 0.42 7.61
C ASP A 827 -9.57 -0.84 7.16
N ALA A 828 -9.19 -1.36 6.00
CA ALA A 828 -9.83 -2.53 5.39
C ALA A 828 -9.56 -3.81 6.18
N LEU A 829 -10.58 -4.66 6.27
CA LEU A 829 -10.57 -5.94 6.94
C LEU A 829 -11.08 -7.04 6.02
N SER A 830 -10.66 -8.28 6.27
CA SER A 830 -11.21 -9.47 5.63
C SER A 830 -11.46 -10.60 6.63
N MET A 831 -12.38 -11.50 6.30
CA MET A 831 -12.67 -12.70 7.09
C MET A 831 -13.14 -13.83 6.20
N ASN A 832 -12.78 -15.07 6.50
CA ASN A 832 -13.21 -16.25 5.75
C ASN A 832 -13.73 -17.35 6.67
N ASN A 833 -15.01 -17.74 6.53
CA ASN A 833 -15.65 -18.73 7.40
C ASN A 833 -16.61 -19.67 6.63
N PRO A 834 -17.01 -20.82 7.22
CA PRO A 834 -17.81 -21.84 6.56
C PRO A 834 -19.23 -21.41 6.15
N PHE A 835 -19.74 -20.35 6.76
CA PHE A 835 -21.14 -19.94 6.65
C PHE A 835 -21.33 -18.76 5.69
N SER A 836 -20.43 -17.79 5.79
CA SER A 836 -20.48 -16.54 5.04
C SER A 836 -19.51 -16.55 3.85
N GLY A 837 -18.55 -17.47 3.82
CA GLY A 837 -17.47 -17.45 2.85
C GLY A 837 -16.49 -16.31 3.12
N SER A 838 -15.94 -15.73 2.06
CA SER A 838 -15.05 -14.58 2.14
C SER A 838 -15.87 -13.30 2.30
N CYS A 839 -15.57 -12.52 3.33
CA CYS A 839 -16.26 -11.28 3.68
C CYS A 839 -15.23 -10.15 3.72
N GLU A 840 -15.57 -9.00 3.13
CA GLU A 840 -14.81 -7.76 3.30
C GLU A 840 -15.48 -6.81 4.29
N GLY A 841 -14.66 -6.06 5.03
CA GLY A 841 -15.13 -5.08 5.98
C GLY A 841 -14.15 -3.94 6.20
N VAL A 842 -14.48 -3.10 7.18
CA VAL A 842 -13.60 -2.06 7.68
C VAL A 842 -13.65 -1.97 9.20
N THR A 843 -12.59 -1.45 9.80
CA THR A 843 -12.52 -1.14 11.23
C THR A 843 -13.44 0.04 11.55
N MET A 844 -14.25 -0.05 12.60
CA MET A 844 -15.20 1.00 13.00
C MET A 844 -14.83 1.65 14.32
N ALA A 845 -14.33 0.88 15.28
CA ALA A 845 -13.85 1.40 16.54
C ALA A 845 -12.87 0.46 17.22
N LEU A 846 -11.99 1.03 18.03
CA LEU A 846 -11.03 0.31 18.84
C LEU A 846 -11.30 0.63 20.31
N GLY A 847 -11.28 -0.37 21.19
CA GLY A 847 -11.65 -0.15 22.58
C GLY A 847 -11.56 -1.38 23.45
N ALA A 848 -12.36 -1.40 24.51
CA ALA A 848 -12.39 -2.51 25.44
C ALA A 848 -13.76 -2.67 26.11
N ILE A 849 -14.01 -3.89 26.55
CA ILE A 849 -15.09 -4.25 27.47
C ILE A 849 -14.47 -4.45 28.85
N ILE A 850 -15.08 -3.87 29.87
CA ILE A 850 -14.63 -4.01 31.26
C ILE A 850 -15.00 -5.41 31.74
N ALA A 851 -13.98 -6.22 32.01
CA ALA A 851 -14.12 -7.55 32.55
C ALA A 851 -13.97 -7.48 34.07
N GLY A 852 -14.87 -8.12 34.81
CA GLY A 852 -14.80 -8.19 36.28
C GLY A 852 -13.65 -9.05 36.83
N GLU A 853 -12.90 -9.72 35.96
CA GLU A 853 -11.84 -10.68 36.29
C GLU A 853 -10.55 -10.38 35.48
N GLY A 854 -9.38 -10.59 36.09
CA GLY A 854 -8.04 -10.41 35.49
C GLY A 854 -7.27 -9.15 35.95
N ASP A 855 -5.94 -9.17 35.81
CA ASP A 855 -5.01 -8.14 36.34
C ASP A 855 -5.19 -6.73 35.72
N LYS A 856 -5.72 -6.65 34.49
CA LYS A 856 -5.95 -5.39 33.76
C LYS A 856 -7.35 -4.80 33.95
N GLY A 857 -8.31 -5.62 34.37
CA GLY A 857 -9.72 -5.22 34.54
C GLY A 857 -10.50 -4.91 33.26
N TYR A 858 -9.97 -5.25 32.07
CA TYR A 858 -10.67 -5.12 30.78
C TYR A 858 -10.09 -6.07 29.73
N VAL A 859 -10.86 -6.34 28.67
CA VAL A 859 -10.47 -7.10 27.48
C VAL A 859 -10.60 -6.22 26.25
N ALA A 860 -9.54 -6.09 25.46
CA ALA A 860 -9.53 -5.31 24.23
C ALA A 860 -10.43 -5.93 23.15
N HIS A 861 -11.17 -5.08 22.46
CA HIS A 861 -12.12 -5.46 21.43
C HIS A 861 -12.10 -4.44 20.28
N GLU A 862 -12.55 -4.88 19.12
CA GLU A 862 -12.75 -4.04 17.94
C GLU A 862 -14.19 -4.14 17.43
N TRP A 863 -14.72 -3.01 16.99
CA TRP A 863 -15.91 -2.99 16.15
C TRP A 863 -15.50 -2.95 14.69
N SER A 864 -16.19 -3.73 13.87
CA SER A 864 -16.00 -3.80 12.42
C SER A 864 -17.35 -3.70 11.70
N PHE A 865 -17.32 -3.31 10.44
CA PHE A 865 -18.48 -3.27 9.54
C PHE A 865 -18.16 -4.10 8.30
N PHE A 866 -18.94 -5.15 8.06
CA PHE A 866 -18.77 -6.04 6.90
C PHE A 866 -19.85 -5.82 5.84
N GLU A 867 -19.58 -6.24 4.62
CA GLU A 867 -20.44 -6.04 3.45
C GLU A 867 -21.88 -6.59 3.59
N ASN A 868 -22.84 -5.92 2.94
CA ASN A 868 -24.26 -6.27 2.98
C ASN A 868 -24.59 -7.40 1.99
N GLY A 869 -24.31 -8.65 2.36
CA GLY A 869 -24.68 -9.84 1.58
C GLY A 869 -24.00 -11.11 2.08
N ASP A 870 -22.69 -11.01 2.27
CA ASP A 870 -21.82 -12.03 2.88
C ASP A 870 -21.37 -11.61 4.29
N GLN A 871 -22.20 -10.83 4.97
CA GLN A 871 -21.94 -10.47 6.37
C GLN A 871 -21.84 -11.72 7.26
N PRO A 872 -21.07 -11.65 8.35
CA PRO A 872 -20.95 -12.76 9.28
C PRO A 872 -22.31 -13.16 9.86
N VAL A 873 -22.58 -14.46 9.86
CA VAL A 873 -23.80 -15.08 10.38
C VAL A 873 -23.50 -16.07 11.51
N ASP A 874 -24.56 -16.75 11.93
CA ASP A 874 -24.59 -18.00 12.68
C ASP A 874 -23.37 -18.88 12.52
N GLY A 875 -22.63 -19.15 13.60
CA GLY A 875 -21.49 -20.06 13.59
C GLY A 875 -20.17 -19.43 13.13
N SER A 876 -20.15 -18.15 12.73
CA SER A 876 -18.89 -17.47 12.38
C SER A 876 -17.99 -17.18 13.59
N CYS A 877 -18.46 -17.43 14.82
CA CYS A 877 -17.70 -17.23 16.06
C CYS A 877 -16.35 -17.96 16.03
N GLY A 878 -15.29 -17.27 16.45
CA GLY A 878 -13.90 -17.77 16.42
C GLY A 878 -13.18 -17.54 15.09
N SER A 879 -13.85 -17.03 14.06
CA SER A 879 -13.22 -16.75 12.76
C SER A 879 -12.16 -15.65 12.90
N PRO A 880 -10.97 -15.81 12.32
CA PRO A 880 -9.97 -14.75 12.31
C PRO A 880 -10.35 -13.62 11.37
N ILE A 881 -10.22 -12.39 11.85
CA ILE A 881 -10.34 -11.16 11.07
C ILE A 881 -8.93 -10.67 10.77
N LEU A 882 -8.65 -10.38 9.50
CA LEU A 882 -7.34 -9.99 9.01
C LEU A 882 -7.33 -8.54 8.54
N ASP A 883 -6.23 -7.84 8.76
CA ASP A 883 -5.93 -6.56 8.09
C ASP A 883 -5.40 -6.79 6.66
N ALA A 884 -5.07 -5.71 5.96
CA ALA A 884 -4.61 -5.74 4.56
C ALA A 884 -3.25 -6.46 4.40
N GLU A 885 -2.43 -6.51 5.45
CA GLU A 885 -1.13 -7.17 5.48
C GLU A 885 -1.21 -8.66 5.90
N GLY A 886 -2.42 -9.17 6.13
CA GLY A 886 -2.66 -10.55 6.54
C GLY A 886 -2.41 -10.82 8.01
N LYS A 887 -2.29 -9.79 8.87
CA LYS A 887 -2.17 -9.98 10.32
C LYS A 887 -3.54 -10.13 10.95
N VAL A 888 -3.60 -10.95 12.00
CA VAL A 888 -4.84 -11.20 12.75
C VAL A 888 -5.11 -10.01 13.65
N VAL A 889 -6.19 -9.29 13.35
CA VAL A 889 -6.69 -8.16 14.14
C VAL A 889 -7.45 -8.67 15.36
N GLY A 890 -8.37 -9.61 15.14
CA GLY A 890 -9.23 -10.14 16.18
C GLY A 890 -9.91 -11.43 15.78
N LEU A 891 -10.56 -12.07 16.75
CA LEU A 891 -11.41 -13.24 16.53
C LEU A 891 -12.86 -12.80 16.63
N PHE A 892 -13.65 -13.08 15.57
CA PHE A 892 -15.04 -12.68 15.49
C PHE A 892 -15.86 -13.30 16.62
N ARG A 893 -16.68 -12.47 17.28
CA ARG A 893 -17.51 -12.90 18.41
C ARG A 893 -18.99 -12.91 18.06
N PHE A 894 -19.55 -11.77 17.65
CA PHE A 894 -20.95 -11.72 17.23
C PHE A 894 -21.24 -10.47 16.38
N LYS A 895 -22.41 -10.49 15.72
CA LYS A 895 -22.99 -9.34 15.02
C LYS A 895 -24.14 -8.75 15.83
N ALA A 896 -24.12 -7.45 16.09
CA ALA A 896 -25.17 -6.76 16.85
C ALA A 896 -26.54 -6.87 16.16
N ALA A 897 -27.59 -7.07 16.95
CA ALA A 897 -28.97 -7.11 16.45
C ALA A 897 -29.35 -5.78 15.79
N ASP A 898 -30.10 -5.84 14.70
CA ASP A 898 -30.59 -4.67 13.94
C ASP A 898 -29.50 -3.66 13.53
N SER A 899 -28.25 -4.11 13.48
CA SER A 899 -27.08 -3.32 13.11
C SER A 899 -26.17 -4.11 12.17
N SER A 900 -25.34 -3.41 11.41
CA SER A 900 -24.28 -4.01 10.59
C SER A 900 -22.94 -4.11 11.33
N LEU A 901 -22.88 -3.64 12.58
CA LEU A 901 -21.67 -3.69 13.40
C LEU A 901 -21.42 -5.10 13.95
N CYS A 902 -20.17 -5.52 13.82
CA CYS A 902 -19.64 -6.80 14.27
C CYS A 902 -18.59 -6.55 15.35
N LEU A 903 -18.64 -7.33 16.43
CA LEU A 903 -17.69 -7.26 17.52
C LEU A 903 -16.69 -8.42 17.42
N SER A 904 -15.42 -8.10 17.58
CA SER A 904 -14.33 -9.07 17.75
C SER A 904 -13.56 -8.83 19.02
N VAL A 905 -12.94 -9.90 19.51
CA VAL A 905 -11.96 -9.84 20.60
C VAL A 905 -10.60 -9.62 19.98
N SER A 906 -9.83 -8.68 20.52
CA SER A 906 -8.51 -8.36 19.98
C SER A 906 -7.58 -9.57 20.04
N ALA A 907 -6.92 -9.89 18.93
CA ALA A 907 -5.95 -10.99 18.90
C ALA A 907 -4.74 -10.70 19.79
N MET A 908 -4.50 -9.42 20.14
CA MET A 908 -3.49 -9.02 21.11
C MET A 908 -3.70 -9.65 22.50
N GLU A 909 -4.93 -10.01 22.87
CA GLU A 909 -5.21 -10.68 24.14
C GLU A 909 -4.50 -12.05 24.22
N LEU A 910 -4.31 -12.75 23.10
CA LEU A 910 -3.56 -14.02 23.08
C LEU A 910 -2.15 -13.85 23.65
N ARG A 911 -1.45 -12.77 23.28
CA ARG A 911 -0.09 -12.47 23.76
C ARG A 911 -0.04 -12.18 25.25
N GLU A 912 -1.10 -11.60 25.78
CA GLU A 912 -1.22 -11.33 27.23
C GLU A 912 -1.37 -12.63 28.02
N PHE A 913 -2.01 -13.64 27.42
CA PHE A 913 -2.08 -15.00 27.96
C PHE A 913 -0.87 -15.88 27.57
N GLY A 914 0.17 -15.30 26.98
CA GLY A 914 1.42 -16.02 26.66
C GLY A 914 1.36 -16.89 25.40
N TYR A 915 0.40 -16.63 24.51
CA TYR A 915 0.24 -17.28 23.22
C TYR A 915 0.64 -16.35 22.08
N ASP A 916 1.38 -16.85 21.09
CA ASP A 916 1.66 -16.12 19.85
C ASP A 916 1.32 -16.98 18.63
N ILE A 917 1.14 -16.32 17.49
CA ILE A 917 0.78 -17.00 16.25
C ILE A 917 1.94 -17.88 15.75
N CYS A 918 1.61 -19.08 15.26
CA CYS A 918 2.61 -19.99 14.68
C CYS A 918 2.72 -19.81 13.17
N SER A 919 3.94 -19.85 12.62
CA SER A 919 4.19 -19.79 11.18
C SER A 919 4.33 -21.19 10.57
N GLY A 920 3.91 -21.30 9.30
CA GLY A 920 4.01 -22.53 8.53
C GLY A 920 3.02 -23.62 8.93
N GLU A 921 3.11 -24.74 8.22
CA GLU A 921 2.37 -25.96 8.52
C GLU A 921 2.95 -26.64 9.77
N GLN A 922 2.08 -27.00 10.71
CA GLN A 922 2.46 -27.72 11.92
C GLN A 922 1.75 -29.05 12.02
N SER A 923 2.46 -30.05 12.56
CA SER A 923 1.92 -31.38 12.87
C SER A 923 1.80 -31.55 14.38
N PHE A 924 0.63 -31.98 14.85
CA PHE A 924 0.39 -32.25 16.26
C PHE A 924 0.90 -33.66 16.59
N THR A 925 1.80 -33.75 17.57
CA THR A 925 2.42 -35.01 18.03
C THR A 925 1.77 -35.52 19.30
#